data_AF-A0A2D6RGN0-F1
#
_entry.id   AF-A0A2D6RGN0-F1
#
_cell.length_a   1.000
_cell.length_b   1.000
_cell.length_c   1.000
_cell.angle_alpha   90.00
_cell.angle_beta   90.00
_cell.angle_gamma   90.00
#
_symmetry.space_group_name_H-M   'P 1'
#
loop_
_entity.id
_entity.type
_entity.pdbx_description
1 polymer ?
#
loop_
_entity_poly.entity_id
_entity_poly.type
_entity_poly.pdbx_seq_one_letter_code
_entity_poly.pdbx_strand_id
1 'polypeptide(L)'
;MHRVIRHKSAYLDENGLPDEDTKITRTFFITNFQGPTSGNSISIQAKDLLTIAANEKAVVPAASTGKLLAGIDAVITSATLTPAGIGNSEYPVAGKIRIGDEVCTFTRIADALTLSRGDNNTTAETHEADDAAQLCYVVTSDEPQTILFDLLTTYGGIDATYLNTEQWAIESADFLPRLYSGIITKPTGVLSVVNELCEQMYFTTYWDDRNMDLTASPKEGGLKMQAVRPAFDETIYELNDDDNLLENSVTWTDKPDQLITHIFVYYAQRNPTKKLDETSNYGALEIIGSPDSASPSRNDGDRIKTIFARWLGSGDGAAALELGQKILARYSNIPKEVVFSVDAKDRDIRLADFINITNRQLVDFWGEPLPKPMQVISEQESKQGTTYTYKAIEYAGTFIENDPEELTVSISTDSWNINLLELFKDKYAVTPISGDKIKFTIRSGSTVGGITREPGVNLDLLNAPSLPQLFTGKTQYIKDDSRELTLDMPYLQRRFLSTPRSFAIGATYLNADTSAPEGTCLTDIEEYPLSTALTVGDTGTWPTGWPAGVELTLIIEPNAMVLGEGGSGSIAFLDRITLSQGSTIRGGDGGHALDVGHPITIENYGWIGGGGGAGECRISGSIAGGSTIFGMGGGGAGFGNSTVINTLAFKANNSKDDLSGFIDTLPTPGNKQNRGGRLRHSGGVVGLGSSLSSGRGGRLGASGGGGSGPSTIPGAAGLPGDAVTTGSANITWNNKGVVIGAEVV
;
A
#
# COMPACT_ATOMS: atom_id res chain seq x y z
N MET A 1 28.87 -24.12 -9.05
CA MET A 1 28.92 -23.66 -10.45
C MET A 1 28.41 -24.77 -11.36
N HIS A 2 27.24 -24.60 -11.97
CA HIS A 2 26.67 -25.59 -12.88
C HIS A 2 27.50 -25.64 -14.16
N ARG A 3 27.77 -26.85 -14.66
CA ARG A 3 28.53 -27.02 -15.91
C ARG A 3 27.65 -26.68 -17.09
N VAL A 4 28.09 -25.73 -17.91
CA VAL A 4 27.41 -25.32 -19.13
C VAL A 4 27.75 -26.30 -20.25
N ILE A 5 26.75 -26.71 -21.03
CA ILE A 5 26.92 -27.45 -22.28
C ILE A 5 26.40 -26.59 -23.43
N ARG A 6 27.18 -26.50 -24.51
CA ARG A 6 26.80 -25.78 -25.73
C ARG A 6 26.64 -26.78 -26.86
N HIS A 7 25.44 -26.89 -27.40
CA HIS A 7 25.16 -27.71 -28.57
C HIS A 7 25.24 -26.83 -29.82
N LYS A 8 26.18 -27.15 -30.72
CA LYS A 8 26.37 -26.42 -31.98
C LYS A 8 25.91 -27.27 -33.14
N SER A 9 25.02 -26.73 -33.96
CA SER A 9 24.51 -27.37 -35.17
C SER A 9 24.61 -26.40 -36.35
N ALA A 10 25.01 -26.89 -37.52
CA ALA A 10 25.10 -26.13 -38.76
C ALA A 10 24.90 -27.08 -39.94
N TYR A 11 24.55 -26.54 -41.12
CA TYR A 11 24.66 -27.32 -42.36
C TYR A 11 26.11 -27.40 -42.81
N LEU A 12 26.41 -28.30 -43.75
CA LEU A 12 27.74 -28.37 -44.37
C LEU A 12 27.77 -27.49 -45.62
N ASP A 13 28.84 -26.71 -45.77
CA ASP A 13 29.13 -25.93 -46.97
C ASP A 13 29.57 -26.85 -48.14
N GLU A 14 29.84 -26.23 -49.30
CA GLU A 14 30.33 -26.93 -50.49
C GLU A 14 31.69 -27.64 -50.30
N ASN A 15 32.43 -27.29 -49.25
CA ASN A 15 33.72 -27.87 -48.88
C ASN A 15 33.59 -28.96 -47.81
N GLY A 16 32.38 -29.27 -47.34
CA GLY A 16 32.12 -30.23 -46.26
C GLY A 16 32.49 -29.71 -44.87
N LEU A 17 32.67 -28.39 -44.70
CA LEU A 17 32.86 -27.72 -43.42
C LEU A 17 31.53 -27.19 -42.88
N PRO A 18 31.37 -27.02 -41.55
CA PRO A 18 30.20 -26.35 -41.00
C PRO A 18 30.06 -24.95 -41.57
N ASP A 19 28.93 -24.68 -42.22
CA ASP A 19 28.56 -23.36 -42.71
C ASP A 19 28.26 -22.44 -41.52
N GLU A 20 29.00 -21.33 -41.42
CA GLU A 20 28.88 -20.39 -40.31
C GLU A 20 27.57 -19.59 -40.37
N ASP A 21 26.97 -19.40 -41.55
CA ASP A 21 25.72 -18.65 -41.70
C ASP A 21 24.50 -19.45 -41.17
N THR A 22 24.60 -20.79 -41.18
CA THR A 22 23.52 -21.67 -40.70
C THR A 22 23.77 -22.22 -39.29
N LYS A 23 24.82 -21.74 -38.64
CA LYS A 23 25.25 -22.20 -37.32
C LYS A 23 24.36 -21.67 -36.22
N ILE A 24 23.87 -22.59 -35.40
CA ILE A 24 23.06 -22.31 -34.21
C ILE A 24 23.80 -22.88 -33.01
N THR A 25 24.02 -22.05 -31.99
CA THR A 25 24.57 -22.49 -30.70
C THR A 25 23.47 -22.45 -29.64
N ARG A 26 23.10 -23.61 -29.09
CA ARG A 26 22.16 -23.73 -27.97
C ARG A 26 22.88 -23.91 -26.64
N THR A 27 22.45 -23.21 -25.60
CA THR A 27 23.07 -23.25 -24.27
C THR A 27 22.17 -23.92 -23.23
N PHE A 28 22.69 -24.96 -22.58
CA PHE A 28 22.01 -25.70 -21.51
C PHE A 28 22.91 -25.90 -20.28
N PHE A 29 22.30 -26.28 -19.16
CA PHE A 29 22.99 -26.50 -17.89
C PHE A 29 22.85 -27.96 -17.45
N ILE A 30 23.98 -28.63 -17.21
CA ILE A 30 24.00 -30.06 -16.88
C ILE A 30 23.35 -30.28 -15.50
N THR A 31 22.39 -31.21 -15.45
CA THR A 31 21.65 -31.59 -14.24
C THR A 31 22.01 -32.98 -13.74
N ASN A 32 22.34 -33.90 -14.65
CA ASN A 32 22.67 -35.28 -14.30
C ASN A 32 23.69 -35.86 -15.28
N PHE A 33 24.49 -36.79 -14.78
CA PHE A 33 25.51 -37.50 -15.55
C PHE A 33 25.48 -38.97 -15.11
N GLN A 34 25.28 -39.88 -16.06
CA GLN A 34 25.21 -41.32 -15.80
C GLN A 34 26.12 -42.11 -16.74
N GLY A 35 26.75 -43.15 -16.20
CA GLY A 35 27.58 -44.10 -16.94
C GLY A 35 29.02 -44.18 -16.43
N PRO A 36 29.88 -44.97 -17.09
CA PRO A 36 29.60 -45.75 -18.30
C PRO A 36 28.64 -46.94 -18.06
N THR A 37 27.70 -47.16 -18.98
CA THR A 37 26.84 -48.35 -18.98
C THR A 37 27.57 -49.57 -19.56
N SER A 38 27.01 -50.77 -19.42
CA SER A 38 27.56 -51.99 -20.03
C SER A 38 27.69 -51.94 -21.56
N GLY A 39 27.06 -50.95 -22.22
CA GLY A 39 27.19 -50.66 -23.65
C GLY A 39 28.23 -49.58 -23.99
N ASN A 40 29.10 -49.18 -23.06
CA ASN A 40 30.07 -48.09 -23.22
C ASN A 40 29.44 -46.73 -23.60
N SER A 41 28.17 -46.51 -23.25
CA SER A 41 27.52 -45.21 -23.44
C SER A 41 27.51 -44.38 -22.15
N ILE A 42 27.56 -43.07 -22.33
CA ILE A 42 27.40 -42.06 -21.28
C ILE A 42 26.12 -41.28 -21.59
N SER A 43 25.29 -41.04 -20.58
CA SER A 43 24.10 -40.19 -20.70
C SER A 43 24.30 -38.91 -19.90
N ILE A 44 24.12 -37.77 -20.55
CA ILE A 44 24.18 -36.44 -19.94
C ILE A 44 22.79 -35.82 -20.08
N GLN A 45 22.22 -35.37 -18.97
CA GLN A 45 20.97 -34.61 -18.99
C GLN A 45 21.28 -33.15 -18.66
N ALA A 46 20.69 -32.24 -19.44
CA ALA A 46 20.81 -30.81 -19.24
C ALA A 46 19.43 -30.15 -19.35
N LYS A 47 19.25 -29.02 -18.66
CA LYS A 47 18.01 -28.24 -18.63
C LYS A 47 18.30 -26.75 -18.86
N ASP A 48 17.24 -25.95 -18.87
CA ASP A 48 17.28 -24.49 -18.88
C ASP A 48 18.01 -23.87 -17.67
N LEU A 49 18.20 -22.55 -17.74
CA LEU A 49 18.80 -21.74 -16.69
C LEU A 49 18.01 -21.77 -15.37
N LEU A 50 16.68 -21.78 -15.43
CA LEU A 50 15.82 -21.67 -14.25
C LEU A 50 15.96 -22.88 -13.31
N THR A 51 16.46 -24.01 -13.81
CA THR A 51 16.83 -25.17 -12.99
C THR A 51 17.92 -24.86 -11.93
N ILE A 52 18.69 -23.79 -12.10
CA ILE A 52 19.65 -23.31 -11.09
C ILE A 52 18.91 -22.74 -9.88
N ALA A 53 17.87 -21.92 -10.12
CA ALA A 53 17.05 -21.28 -9.10
C ALA A 53 15.94 -22.19 -8.54
N ALA A 54 15.96 -23.50 -8.84
CA ALA A 54 14.94 -24.44 -8.42
C ALA A 54 14.69 -24.39 -6.89
N ASN A 55 13.43 -24.52 -6.48
CA ASN A 55 12.98 -24.36 -5.09
C ASN A 55 13.71 -25.25 -4.07
N GLU A 56 14.20 -26.42 -4.50
CA GLU A 56 14.97 -27.33 -3.65
C GLU A 56 16.38 -26.81 -3.33
N LYS A 57 16.87 -25.85 -4.12
CA LYS A 57 18.23 -25.31 -4.04
C LYS A 57 18.27 -23.85 -3.59
N ALA A 58 17.22 -23.09 -3.91
CA ALA A 58 17.18 -21.64 -3.69
C ALA A 58 15.89 -21.23 -2.98
N VAL A 59 16.05 -20.45 -1.91
CA VAL A 59 14.95 -19.92 -1.09
C VAL A 59 15.15 -18.43 -0.82
N VAL A 60 14.05 -17.70 -0.71
CA VAL A 60 13.96 -16.28 -0.37
C VAL A 60 12.96 -16.07 0.77
N PRO A 61 13.30 -15.30 1.81
CA PRO A 61 14.67 -14.93 2.21
C PRO A 61 15.53 -16.19 2.49
N ALA A 62 16.85 -16.02 2.48
CA ALA A 62 17.76 -17.06 2.93
C ALA A 62 17.46 -17.44 4.40
N ALA A 63 17.56 -18.73 4.72
CA ALA A 63 17.36 -19.20 6.09
C ALA A 63 18.44 -18.59 7.00
N SER A 64 18.02 -17.83 8.02
CA SER A 64 18.94 -17.23 8.99
C SER A 64 19.18 -18.20 10.14
N THR A 65 20.41 -18.25 10.65
CA THR A 65 20.80 -19.13 11.75
C THR A 65 20.85 -18.43 13.11
N GLY A 66 20.71 -17.09 13.12
CA GLY A 66 20.71 -16.30 14.34
C GLY A 66 19.48 -16.56 15.23
N LYS A 67 19.73 -16.59 16.53
CA LYS A 67 18.73 -16.78 17.57
C LYS A 67 18.84 -15.70 18.64
N LEU A 68 17.81 -15.53 19.45
CA LEU A 68 17.88 -14.66 20.63
C LEU A 68 18.82 -15.24 21.70
N LEU A 69 19.79 -14.45 22.15
CA LEU A 69 20.68 -14.83 23.25
C LEU A 69 19.93 -14.95 24.59
N ALA A 70 18.93 -14.11 24.80
CA ALA A 70 18.10 -14.07 25.99
C ALA A 70 16.66 -13.72 25.58
N GLY A 71 15.69 -14.15 26.41
CA GLY A 71 14.29 -13.82 26.19
C GLY A 71 14.03 -12.31 26.27
N ILE A 72 13.04 -11.85 25.52
CA ILE A 72 12.58 -10.47 25.48
C ILE A 72 11.07 -10.43 25.71
N ASP A 73 10.59 -9.53 26.56
CA ASP A 73 9.16 -9.29 26.73
C ASP A 73 8.63 -8.31 25.67
N ALA A 74 7.33 -7.99 25.71
CA ALA A 74 6.70 -7.11 24.73
C ALA A 74 7.17 -5.63 24.76
N VAL A 75 7.91 -5.20 25.80
CA VAL A 75 8.39 -3.82 25.93
C VAL A 75 9.88 -3.67 25.66
N ILE A 76 10.66 -4.75 25.73
CA ILE A 76 12.09 -4.73 25.41
C ILE A 76 12.30 -4.44 23.91
N THR A 77 13.05 -3.36 23.65
CA THR A 77 13.43 -2.88 22.31
C THR A 77 14.88 -3.15 21.95
N SER A 78 15.58 -3.99 22.72
CA SER A 78 16.95 -4.40 22.45
C SER A 78 17.11 -5.91 22.57
N ALA A 79 17.73 -6.54 21.58
CA ALA A 79 18.04 -7.97 21.59
C ALA A 79 19.49 -8.21 21.20
N THR A 80 20.05 -9.37 21.54
CA THR A 80 21.38 -9.79 21.06
C THR A 80 21.25 -11.13 20.37
N LEU A 81 21.88 -11.26 19.21
CA LEU A 81 21.89 -12.50 18.45
C LEU A 81 22.97 -13.47 18.96
N THR A 82 22.68 -14.75 18.87
CA THR A 82 23.62 -15.86 19.10
C THR A 82 23.63 -16.79 17.89
N PRO A 83 24.76 -17.39 17.50
CA PRO A 83 26.11 -17.31 18.07
C PRO A 83 26.82 -15.94 17.88
N ALA A 84 27.87 -15.68 18.67
CA ALA A 84 28.65 -14.44 18.54
C ALA A 84 29.25 -14.27 17.12
N GLY A 85 29.12 -13.07 16.56
CA GLY A 85 29.54 -12.70 15.21
C GLY A 85 28.47 -12.92 14.14
N ILE A 86 27.33 -13.55 14.46
CA ILE A 86 26.30 -13.88 13.47
C ILE A 86 25.65 -12.66 12.85
N GLY A 87 25.49 -11.57 13.61
CA GLY A 87 24.94 -10.32 13.12
C GLY A 87 25.75 -9.79 11.93
N ASN A 88 27.09 -9.83 12.01
CA ASN A 88 27.95 -9.40 10.92
C ASN A 88 27.99 -10.37 9.74
N SER A 89 27.73 -11.66 9.98
CA SER A 89 27.82 -12.71 8.96
C SER A 89 26.57 -12.79 8.08
N GLU A 90 25.37 -12.64 8.66
CA GLU A 90 24.11 -12.95 7.97
C GLU A 90 23.11 -11.79 7.90
N TYR A 91 23.19 -10.82 8.81
CA TYR A 91 22.16 -9.78 8.93
C TYR A 91 22.66 -8.46 8.30
N PRO A 92 21.84 -7.74 7.51
CA PRO A 92 22.16 -6.39 7.09
C PRO A 92 22.20 -5.41 8.27
N VAL A 93 22.73 -4.19 8.08
CA VAL A 93 22.82 -3.17 9.14
C VAL A 93 21.44 -2.73 9.64
N ALA A 94 20.44 -2.78 8.77
CA ALA A 94 19.04 -2.55 9.09
C ALA A 94 18.15 -3.45 8.22
N GLY A 95 16.94 -3.73 8.68
CA GLY A 95 15.96 -4.53 7.93
C GLY A 95 14.78 -4.95 8.81
N LYS A 96 14.07 -6.01 8.40
CA LYS A 96 13.02 -6.64 9.21
C LYS A 96 13.38 -8.08 9.54
N ILE A 97 13.10 -8.50 10.76
CA ILE A 97 13.21 -9.90 11.21
C ILE A 97 11.85 -10.40 11.67
N ARG A 98 11.64 -11.70 11.54
CA ARG A 98 10.54 -12.45 12.15
C ARG A 98 11.07 -13.20 13.36
N ILE A 99 10.41 -13.05 14.50
CA ILE A 99 10.63 -13.84 15.71
C ILE A 99 9.26 -14.45 16.08
N GLY A 100 9.15 -15.77 16.05
CA GLY A 100 7.83 -16.43 16.21
C GLY A 100 6.82 -15.93 15.16
N ASP A 101 5.72 -15.34 15.61
CA ASP A 101 4.70 -14.71 14.76
C ASP A 101 4.74 -13.18 14.74
N GLU A 102 5.81 -12.60 15.31
CA GLU A 102 6.07 -11.17 15.33
C GLU A 102 7.06 -10.76 14.23
N VAL A 103 6.78 -9.64 13.56
CA VAL A 103 7.73 -8.96 12.68
C VAL A 103 8.27 -7.73 13.40
N CYS A 104 9.59 -7.63 13.51
CA CYS A 104 10.30 -6.51 14.11
C CYS A 104 11.17 -5.82 13.06
N THR A 105 11.06 -4.49 12.97
CA THR A 105 12.08 -3.70 12.25
C THR A 105 13.30 -3.54 13.14
N PHE A 106 14.51 -3.71 12.61
CA PHE A 106 15.73 -3.64 13.40
C PHE A 106 16.78 -2.74 12.74
N THR A 107 17.62 -2.15 13.60
CA THR A 107 18.97 -1.69 13.26
C THR A 107 19.96 -2.44 14.13
N ARG A 108 21.20 -2.64 13.69
CA ARG A 108 22.18 -3.40 14.47
C ARG A 108 23.56 -2.78 14.53
N ILE A 109 24.26 -3.09 15.61
CA ILE A 109 25.72 -2.90 15.75
C ILE A 109 26.29 -4.23 16.21
N ALA A 110 27.13 -4.84 15.36
CA ALA A 110 27.58 -6.23 15.52
C ALA A 110 26.37 -7.19 15.69
N ASP A 111 26.27 -7.88 16.83
CA ASP A 111 25.18 -8.82 17.16
C ASP A 111 24.03 -8.17 17.95
N ALA A 112 24.20 -6.93 18.41
CA ALA A 112 23.18 -6.21 19.16
C ALA A 112 22.18 -5.55 18.20
N LEU A 113 20.90 -5.87 18.40
CA LEU A 113 19.76 -5.35 17.64
C LEU A 113 19.02 -4.30 18.48
N THR A 114 18.70 -3.17 17.85
CA THR A 114 17.68 -2.23 18.32
C THR A 114 16.41 -2.49 17.53
N LEU A 115 15.33 -2.83 18.21
CA LEU A 115 14.07 -3.33 17.64
C LEU A 115 12.94 -2.31 17.76
N SER A 116 12.19 -2.15 16.67
CA SER A 116 10.82 -1.65 16.68
C SER A 116 9.88 -2.86 16.57
N ARG A 117 9.07 -3.07 17.61
CA ARG A 117 8.26 -4.28 17.86
C ARG A 117 6.87 -4.17 17.20
N GLY A 118 6.24 -5.31 16.90
CA GLY A 118 4.85 -5.37 16.41
C GLY A 118 4.58 -4.65 15.08
N ASP A 119 5.45 -4.82 14.09
CA ASP A 119 5.33 -4.19 12.78
C ASP A 119 4.45 -5.04 11.82
N ASN A 120 4.01 -4.46 10.68
CA ASN A 120 3.20 -5.14 9.65
C ASN A 120 1.93 -5.81 10.21
N ASN A 121 1.23 -5.13 11.13
CA ASN A 121 0.05 -5.63 11.87
C ASN A 121 0.30 -6.92 12.67
N THR A 122 1.55 -7.19 13.07
CA THR A 122 1.86 -8.18 14.10
C THR A 122 1.75 -7.55 15.49
N THR A 123 1.66 -8.39 16.53
CA THR A 123 1.57 -7.91 17.92
C THR A 123 2.91 -8.16 18.60
N ALA A 124 3.36 -7.21 19.44
CA ALA A 124 4.55 -7.40 20.25
C ALA A 124 4.28 -8.47 21.32
N GLU A 125 5.06 -9.56 21.29
CA GLU A 125 4.87 -10.72 22.17
C GLU A 125 6.10 -10.97 23.05
N THR A 126 5.99 -11.90 24.00
CA THR A 126 7.14 -12.38 24.75
C THR A 126 7.81 -13.51 23.98
N HIS A 127 9.12 -13.41 23.80
CA HIS A 127 9.96 -14.42 23.13
C HIS A 127 10.99 -14.96 24.11
N GLU A 128 11.35 -16.22 23.95
CA GLU A 128 12.29 -16.91 24.82
C GLU A 128 13.71 -16.86 24.26
N ALA A 129 14.68 -17.21 25.10
CA ALA A 129 16.03 -17.46 24.62
C ALA A 129 16.02 -18.61 23.59
N ASP A 130 16.95 -18.56 22.63
CA ASP A 130 17.06 -19.50 21.51
C ASP A 130 15.95 -19.45 20.45
N ASP A 131 14.96 -18.54 20.57
CA ASP A 131 13.99 -18.30 19.51
C ASP A 131 14.68 -17.78 18.25
N ALA A 132 14.25 -18.30 17.09
CA ALA A 132 14.85 -17.98 15.81
C ALA A 132 14.51 -16.55 15.38
N ALA A 133 15.53 -15.80 14.98
CA ALA A 133 15.40 -14.45 14.43
C ALA A 133 15.59 -14.51 12.91
N GLN A 134 14.54 -14.84 12.16
CA GLN A 134 14.62 -15.02 10.70
C GLN A 134 14.61 -13.67 9.97
N LEU A 135 15.58 -13.41 9.08
CA LEU A 135 15.55 -12.21 8.23
C LEU A 135 14.37 -12.28 7.25
N CYS A 136 13.67 -11.17 7.06
CA CYS A 136 12.59 -11.03 6.08
C CYS A 136 13.13 -10.46 4.76
N TYR A 137 12.57 -10.91 3.63
CA TYR A 137 12.74 -10.23 2.35
C TYR A 137 11.67 -9.15 2.21
N VAL A 138 12.06 -7.91 1.93
CA VAL A 138 11.17 -6.75 1.86
C VAL A 138 11.41 -6.04 0.53
N VAL A 139 10.32 -5.76 -0.17
CA VAL A 139 10.28 -4.96 -1.39
C VAL A 139 9.40 -3.75 -1.11
N THR A 140 9.84 -2.57 -1.55
CA THR A 140 9.11 -1.32 -1.32
C THR A 140 9.08 -0.51 -2.60
N SER A 141 7.93 -0.51 -3.25
CA SER A 141 7.62 0.25 -4.47
C SER A 141 8.67 0.07 -5.56
N ASP A 142 8.95 -1.19 -5.90
CA ASP A 142 9.92 -1.56 -6.94
C ASP A 142 9.24 -2.06 -8.23
N GLU A 143 9.95 -1.91 -9.34
CA GLU A 143 9.54 -2.39 -10.65
C GLU A 143 9.60 -3.93 -10.74
N PRO A 144 8.70 -4.58 -11.51
CA PRO A 144 8.67 -6.04 -11.66
C PRO A 144 10.02 -6.64 -12.08
N GLN A 145 10.71 -5.98 -13.02
CA GLN A 145 12.01 -6.43 -13.52
C GLN A 145 13.12 -6.39 -12.45
N THR A 146 13.09 -5.40 -11.56
CA THR A 146 14.08 -5.22 -10.49
C THR A 146 13.89 -6.29 -9.42
N ILE A 147 12.62 -6.55 -9.07
CA ILE A 147 12.26 -7.64 -8.14
C ILE A 147 12.69 -8.99 -8.72
N LEU A 148 12.39 -9.25 -10.01
CA LEU A 148 12.79 -10.47 -10.69
C LEU A 148 14.31 -10.63 -10.73
N PHE A 149 15.04 -9.55 -11.02
CA PHE A 149 16.51 -9.54 -11.05
C PHE A 149 17.10 -9.92 -9.69
N ASP A 150 16.66 -9.30 -8.60
CA ASP A 150 17.18 -9.61 -7.26
C ASP A 150 16.86 -11.06 -6.85
N LEU A 151 15.64 -11.53 -7.11
CA LEU A 151 15.26 -12.92 -6.82
C LEU A 151 16.13 -13.93 -7.57
N LEU A 152 16.40 -13.72 -8.86
CA LEU A 152 17.16 -14.68 -9.67
C LEU A 152 18.66 -14.60 -9.41
N THR A 153 19.21 -13.41 -9.16
CA THR A 153 20.65 -13.22 -8.94
C THR A 153 21.05 -13.47 -7.50
N THR A 154 20.55 -12.65 -6.57
CA THR A 154 20.92 -12.68 -5.14
C THR A 154 20.51 -13.98 -4.46
N TYR A 155 19.28 -14.45 -4.70
CA TYR A 155 18.75 -15.67 -4.06
C TYR A 155 18.79 -16.90 -4.96
N GLY A 156 18.56 -16.74 -6.27
CA GLY A 156 18.57 -17.82 -7.25
C GLY A 156 19.98 -18.25 -7.69
N GLY A 157 21.01 -17.45 -7.44
CA GLY A 157 22.39 -17.75 -7.81
C GLY A 157 22.64 -17.79 -9.32
N ILE A 158 21.76 -17.18 -10.11
CA ILE A 158 21.92 -17.02 -11.55
C ILE A 158 22.86 -15.85 -11.80
N ASP A 159 23.85 -16.05 -12.67
CA ASP A 159 24.75 -14.98 -13.08
C ASP A 159 24.00 -13.99 -13.99
N ALA A 160 24.10 -12.69 -13.67
CA ALA A 160 23.43 -11.61 -14.40
C ALA A 160 23.78 -11.55 -15.90
N THR A 161 24.90 -12.13 -16.32
CA THR A 161 25.26 -12.29 -17.74
C THR A 161 24.27 -13.16 -18.52
N TYR A 162 23.47 -13.99 -17.85
CA TYR A 162 22.39 -14.76 -18.49
C TYR A 162 21.05 -14.03 -18.61
N LEU A 163 20.92 -12.85 -18.00
CA LEU A 163 19.67 -12.08 -17.97
C LEU A 163 19.69 -10.98 -19.04
N ASN A 164 18.59 -10.83 -19.80
CA ASN A 164 18.47 -9.78 -20.81
C ASN A 164 17.83 -8.51 -20.23
N THR A 165 18.55 -7.85 -19.31
CA THR A 165 18.03 -6.70 -18.56
C THR A 165 17.67 -5.50 -19.44
N GLU A 166 18.25 -5.38 -20.64
CA GLU A 166 17.89 -4.33 -21.60
C GLU A 166 16.50 -4.57 -22.19
N GLN A 167 16.22 -5.80 -22.63
CA GLN A 167 14.89 -6.17 -23.12
C GLN A 167 13.86 -6.08 -22.00
N TRP A 168 14.22 -6.45 -20.77
CA TRP A 168 13.33 -6.34 -19.62
C TRP A 168 12.97 -4.88 -19.33
N ALA A 169 13.94 -3.96 -19.44
CA ALA A 169 13.72 -2.54 -19.18
C ALA A 169 12.77 -1.91 -20.21
N ILE A 170 12.91 -2.26 -21.49
CA ILE A 170 11.99 -1.81 -22.54
C ILE A 170 10.59 -2.36 -22.27
N GLU A 171 10.46 -3.67 -22.10
CA GLU A 171 9.16 -4.32 -21.88
C GLU A 171 8.46 -3.79 -20.61
N SER A 172 9.22 -3.57 -19.54
CA SER A 172 8.67 -3.07 -18.28
C SER A 172 8.22 -1.61 -18.40
N ALA A 173 8.99 -0.76 -19.09
CA ALA A 173 8.64 0.64 -19.29
C ALA A 173 7.37 0.80 -20.14
N ASP A 174 7.24 -0.01 -21.20
CA ASP A 174 6.13 0.11 -22.15
C ASP A 174 4.84 -0.53 -21.65
N PHE A 175 4.93 -1.65 -20.91
CA PHE A 175 3.75 -2.47 -20.61
C PHE A 175 3.51 -2.76 -19.13
N LEU A 176 4.50 -2.53 -18.25
CA LEU A 176 4.43 -2.85 -16.82
C LEU A 176 4.85 -1.66 -15.92
N PRO A 177 4.19 -0.49 -16.05
CA PRO A 177 4.62 0.73 -15.37
C PRO A 177 4.35 0.74 -13.85
N ARG A 178 3.67 -0.28 -13.31
CA ARG A 178 3.25 -0.36 -11.90
C ARG A 178 4.41 -0.77 -11.00
N LEU A 179 4.45 -0.18 -9.82
CA LEU A 179 5.36 -0.54 -8.73
C LEU A 179 4.67 -1.48 -7.74
N TYR A 180 5.46 -2.36 -7.14
CA TYR A 180 4.95 -3.39 -6.24
C TYR A 180 5.69 -3.39 -4.90
N SER A 181 4.96 -3.72 -3.85
CA SER A 181 5.47 -3.80 -2.48
C SER A 181 5.06 -5.12 -1.85
N GLY A 182 5.94 -5.72 -1.05
CA GLY A 182 5.63 -6.99 -0.41
C GLY A 182 6.69 -7.43 0.58
N ILE A 183 6.31 -8.39 1.42
CA ILE A 183 7.21 -8.98 2.42
C ILE A 183 7.08 -10.49 2.44
N ILE A 184 8.23 -11.17 2.53
CA ILE A 184 8.32 -12.62 2.69
C ILE A 184 9.06 -12.88 3.99
N THR A 185 8.34 -13.42 4.97
CA THR A 185 8.82 -13.54 6.36
C THR A 185 9.44 -14.90 6.68
N LYS A 186 9.39 -15.86 5.75
CA LYS A 186 9.94 -17.20 5.91
C LYS A 186 10.58 -17.70 4.62
N PRO A 187 11.62 -18.56 4.69
CA PRO A 187 12.23 -19.14 3.51
C PRO A 187 11.19 -19.82 2.62
N THR A 188 11.04 -19.29 1.40
CA THR A 188 10.10 -19.75 0.38
C THR A 188 10.88 -19.98 -0.91
N GLY A 189 10.56 -21.04 -1.67
CA GLY A 189 11.32 -21.35 -2.90
C GLY A 189 11.31 -20.20 -3.91
N VAL A 190 12.47 -19.88 -4.50
CA VAL A 190 12.63 -18.73 -5.41
C VAL A 190 11.69 -18.84 -6.61
N LEU A 191 11.63 -19.99 -7.29
CA LEU A 191 10.71 -20.16 -8.44
C LEU A 191 9.24 -20.10 -8.04
N SER A 192 8.88 -20.50 -6.81
CA SER A 192 7.51 -20.31 -6.33
C SER A 192 7.15 -18.82 -6.22
N VAL A 193 8.10 -17.99 -5.78
CA VAL A 193 7.92 -16.54 -5.72
C VAL A 193 7.94 -15.93 -7.13
N VAL A 194 8.83 -16.38 -8.02
CA VAL A 194 8.85 -15.91 -9.42
C VAL A 194 7.53 -16.25 -10.14
N ASN A 195 6.98 -17.45 -9.95
CA ASN A 195 5.67 -17.80 -10.50
C ASN A 195 4.56 -16.92 -9.92
N GLU A 196 4.67 -16.56 -8.65
CA GLU A 196 3.76 -15.61 -8.01
C GLU A 196 3.86 -14.21 -8.65
N LEU A 197 5.08 -13.74 -8.97
CA LEU A 197 5.26 -12.48 -9.71
C LEU A 197 4.65 -12.57 -11.11
N CYS A 198 4.93 -13.64 -11.86
CA CYS A 198 4.37 -13.83 -13.20
C CYS A 198 2.84 -13.81 -13.21
N GLU A 199 2.20 -14.43 -12.21
CA GLU A 199 0.73 -14.40 -12.06
C GLU A 199 0.21 -13.04 -11.61
N GLN A 200 0.84 -12.39 -10.62
CA GLN A 200 0.32 -11.17 -10.01
C GLN A 200 0.67 -9.88 -10.75
N MET A 201 1.74 -9.90 -11.55
CA MET A 201 2.30 -8.73 -12.24
C MET A 201 2.19 -8.84 -13.77
N TYR A 202 1.47 -9.82 -14.31
CA TYR A 202 1.16 -9.93 -15.76
C TYR A 202 2.36 -10.09 -16.70
N PHE A 203 3.32 -10.92 -16.33
CA PHE A 203 4.42 -11.23 -17.24
C PHE A 203 4.76 -12.71 -17.24
N THR A 204 5.41 -13.16 -18.30
CA THR A 204 6.00 -14.47 -18.43
C THR A 204 7.50 -14.33 -18.59
N THR A 205 8.25 -15.31 -18.09
CA THR A 205 9.69 -15.42 -18.32
C THR A 205 9.95 -16.67 -19.14
N TYR A 206 10.83 -16.56 -20.14
CA TYR A 206 11.24 -17.72 -20.93
C TYR A 206 12.73 -17.67 -21.25
N TRP A 207 13.33 -18.85 -21.38
CA TRP A 207 14.74 -19.00 -21.69
C TRP A 207 14.93 -19.10 -23.20
N ASP A 208 15.54 -18.08 -23.79
CA ASP A 208 16.01 -18.14 -25.18
C ASP A 208 17.42 -18.76 -25.20
N ASP A 209 17.50 -20.02 -25.63
CA ASP A 209 18.71 -20.82 -25.55
C ASP A 209 19.67 -20.59 -26.72
N ARG A 210 19.23 -19.94 -27.80
CA ARG A 210 19.96 -19.84 -29.07
C ARG A 210 20.88 -18.62 -29.13
N ASN A 211 22.01 -18.80 -29.81
CA ASN A 211 23.00 -17.77 -30.16
C ASN A 211 23.36 -16.85 -28.99
N MET A 212 23.49 -17.47 -27.82
CA MET A 212 23.81 -16.74 -26.60
C MET A 212 25.23 -16.17 -26.66
N ASP A 213 25.33 -14.89 -27.00
CA ASP A 213 26.54 -14.10 -26.85
C ASP A 213 26.51 -13.35 -25.51
N LEU A 214 27.43 -13.71 -24.61
CA LEU A 214 27.57 -13.08 -23.30
C LEU A 214 28.17 -11.66 -23.38
N THR A 215 28.67 -11.25 -24.55
CA THR A 215 29.38 -9.99 -24.77
C THR A 215 28.61 -8.98 -25.62
N ALA A 216 27.54 -9.39 -26.29
CA ALA A 216 26.70 -8.52 -27.12
C ALA A 216 25.68 -7.71 -26.28
N SER A 217 25.36 -6.51 -26.74
CA SER A 217 24.33 -5.61 -26.21
C SER A 217 23.61 -4.96 -27.41
N PRO A 218 22.30 -5.20 -27.62
CA PRO A 218 21.41 -6.07 -26.83
C PRO A 218 21.74 -7.55 -27.00
N LYS A 219 21.40 -8.36 -25.98
CA LYS A 219 21.63 -9.81 -26.03
C LYS A 219 20.60 -10.46 -26.97
N GLU A 220 21.08 -11.24 -27.94
CA GLU A 220 20.19 -11.99 -28.85
C GLU A 220 19.45 -13.14 -28.11
N GLY A 221 20.15 -13.83 -27.21
CA GLY A 221 19.62 -14.90 -26.34
C GLY A 221 19.66 -14.55 -24.85
N GLY A 222 19.17 -15.46 -24.00
CA GLY A 222 19.14 -15.27 -22.55
C GLY A 222 17.73 -15.38 -21.95
N LEU A 223 17.61 -15.15 -20.64
CA LEU A 223 16.31 -15.12 -19.99
C LEU A 223 15.59 -13.82 -20.39
N LYS A 224 14.45 -13.94 -21.04
CA LYS A 224 13.60 -12.83 -21.48
C LYS A 224 12.37 -12.72 -20.57
N MET A 225 11.82 -11.52 -20.51
CA MET A 225 10.61 -11.19 -19.76
C MET A 225 9.63 -10.56 -20.74
N GLN A 226 8.40 -11.06 -20.81
CA GLN A 226 7.39 -10.57 -21.74
C GLN A 226 6.09 -10.31 -20.99
N ALA A 227 5.52 -9.12 -21.16
CA ALA A 227 4.22 -8.80 -20.61
C ALA A 227 3.13 -9.63 -21.30
N VAL A 228 2.05 -9.93 -20.58
CA VAL A 228 0.87 -10.57 -21.18
C VAL A 228 0.07 -9.51 -21.93
N ARG A 229 0.40 -9.33 -23.22
CA ARG A 229 -0.21 -8.38 -24.16
C ARG A 229 -0.36 -8.97 -25.57
N PRO A 230 -1.21 -8.42 -26.46
CA PRO A 230 -1.16 -8.72 -27.89
C PRO A 230 0.21 -8.42 -28.51
N ALA A 231 0.42 -8.93 -29.72
CA ALA A 231 1.56 -8.52 -30.53
C ALA A 231 1.54 -6.99 -30.76
N PHE A 232 2.65 -6.33 -30.48
CA PHE A 232 2.92 -4.91 -30.62
C PHE A 232 4.26 -4.76 -31.35
N ASP A 233 4.21 -4.44 -32.65
CA ASP A 233 5.36 -4.34 -33.56
C ASP A 233 6.23 -5.61 -33.71
N GLU A 234 5.84 -6.75 -33.12
CA GLU A 234 6.49 -8.04 -33.39
C GLU A 234 6.07 -8.65 -34.73
N THR A 235 6.95 -9.50 -35.27
CA THR A 235 6.62 -10.30 -36.46
C THR A 235 5.59 -11.38 -36.10
N ILE A 236 4.47 -11.37 -36.81
CA ILE A 236 3.47 -12.42 -36.76
C ILE A 236 3.76 -13.39 -37.91
N TYR A 237 4.04 -14.66 -37.59
CA TYR A 237 4.27 -15.67 -38.61
C TYR A 237 2.95 -16.24 -39.12
N GLU A 238 2.68 -16.03 -40.40
CA GLU A 238 1.51 -16.59 -41.09
C GLU A 238 1.81 -18.01 -41.55
N LEU A 239 1.05 -18.98 -41.03
CA LEU A 239 1.24 -20.40 -41.33
C LEU A 239 -0.03 -20.97 -41.96
N ASN A 240 0.14 -21.61 -43.12
CA ASN A 240 -0.98 -22.22 -43.84
C ASN A 240 -0.67 -23.66 -44.30
N ASP A 241 -1.74 -24.37 -44.70
CA ASP A 241 -1.69 -25.76 -45.16
C ASP A 241 -0.94 -25.98 -46.48
N ASP A 242 -0.85 -24.96 -47.33
CA ASP A 242 -0.30 -25.08 -48.68
C ASP A 242 1.22 -24.85 -48.70
N ASP A 243 1.71 -23.96 -47.83
CA ASP A 243 3.09 -23.49 -47.85
C ASP A 243 3.92 -23.98 -46.66
N ASN A 244 3.39 -24.04 -45.43
CA ASN A 244 4.22 -24.18 -44.23
C ASN A 244 3.98 -25.48 -43.45
N LEU A 245 2.71 -25.87 -43.26
CA LEU A 245 2.34 -26.95 -42.35
C LEU A 245 2.58 -28.33 -42.98
N LEU A 246 3.31 -29.20 -42.28
CA LEU A 246 3.55 -30.55 -42.76
C LEU A 246 2.27 -31.40 -42.74
N GLU A 247 2.08 -32.21 -43.78
CA GLU A 247 0.91 -33.08 -43.93
C GLU A 247 0.74 -34.01 -42.71
N ASN A 248 -0.51 -34.16 -42.25
CA ASN A 248 -0.88 -35.00 -41.10
C ASN A 248 -0.17 -34.65 -39.78
N SER A 249 0.40 -33.45 -39.64
CA SER A 249 1.09 -33.01 -38.43
C SER A 249 0.24 -32.14 -37.49
N VAL A 250 -0.84 -31.52 -38.01
CA VAL A 250 -1.67 -30.57 -37.26
C VAL A 250 -2.70 -31.31 -36.42
N THR A 251 -2.71 -31.01 -35.12
CA THR A 251 -3.68 -31.56 -34.15
C THR A 251 -4.21 -30.42 -33.26
N TRP A 252 -5.52 -30.21 -33.29
CA TRP A 252 -6.21 -29.26 -32.43
C TRP A 252 -6.75 -29.94 -31.17
N THR A 253 -6.71 -29.25 -30.04
CA THR A 253 -7.25 -29.71 -28.77
C THR A 253 -7.87 -28.55 -28.01
N ASP A 254 -9.15 -28.66 -27.68
CA ASP A 254 -9.83 -27.70 -26.81
C ASP A 254 -9.42 -27.94 -25.35
N LYS A 255 -9.20 -26.86 -24.58
CA LYS A 255 -8.77 -26.93 -23.16
C LYS A 255 -9.88 -26.44 -22.21
N PRO A 256 -10.99 -27.20 -22.04
CA PRO A 256 -12.10 -26.78 -21.19
C PRO A 256 -11.70 -26.59 -19.72
N ASP A 257 -10.66 -27.28 -19.25
CA ASP A 257 -10.14 -27.14 -17.88
C ASP A 257 -9.51 -25.77 -17.60
N GLN A 258 -9.14 -25.02 -18.66
CA GLN A 258 -8.59 -23.67 -18.54
C GLN A 258 -9.67 -22.59 -18.64
N LEU A 259 -10.95 -22.96 -18.80
CA LEU A 259 -12.05 -22.01 -18.80
C LEU A 259 -12.20 -21.37 -17.41
N ILE A 260 -12.27 -20.04 -17.38
CA ILE A 260 -12.49 -19.25 -16.17
C ILE A 260 -13.68 -18.33 -16.40
N THR A 261 -14.70 -18.41 -15.54
CA THR A 261 -15.88 -17.52 -15.62
C THR A 261 -15.86 -16.44 -14.55
N HIS A 262 -15.23 -16.71 -13.40
CA HIS A 262 -15.10 -15.79 -12.27
C HIS A 262 -13.68 -15.81 -11.70
N ILE A 263 -13.22 -14.64 -11.25
CA ILE A 263 -11.92 -14.45 -10.64
C ILE A 263 -12.08 -13.68 -9.34
N PHE A 264 -11.55 -14.24 -8.27
CA PHE A 264 -11.51 -13.64 -6.95
C PHE A 264 -10.06 -13.25 -6.65
N VAL A 265 -9.82 -11.96 -6.47
CA VAL A 265 -8.49 -11.42 -6.13
C VAL A 265 -8.53 -10.92 -4.70
N TYR A 266 -7.90 -11.66 -3.79
CA TYR A 266 -7.67 -11.21 -2.42
C TYR A 266 -6.39 -10.39 -2.37
N TYR A 267 -6.45 -9.16 -1.85
CA TYR A 267 -5.30 -8.25 -1.77
C TYR A 267 -5.32 -7.44 -0.47
N ALA A 268 -4.28 -6.64 -0.23
CA ALA A 268 -4.03 -5.97 1.05
C ALA A 268 -3.81 -6.99 2.19
N GLN A 269 -2.72 -7.74 2.10
CA GLN A 269 -2.33 -8.69 3.15
C GLN A 269 -2.20 -7.99 4.50
N ARG A 270 -2.92 -8.50 5.51
CA ARG A 270 -2.95 -7.93 6.86
C ARG A 270 -1.71 -8.33 7.63
N ASN A 271 -1.48 -9.64 7.78
CA ASN A 271 -0.36 -10.19 8.53
C ASN A 271 0.47 -11.15 7.65
N PRO A 272 1.74 -10.84 7.37
CA PRO A 272 2.60 -11.66 6.51
C PRO A 272 3.19 -12.91 7.17
N THR A 273 2.92 -13.16 8.46
CA THR A 273 3.37 -14.38 9.17
C THR A 273 2.37 -15.53 9.03
N LYS A 274 1.10 -15.22 8.70
CA LYS A 274 0.02 -16.16 8.45
C LYS A 274 0.13 -16.84 7.07
N LYS A 275 -0.73 -17.83 6.83
CA LYS A 275 -0.77 -18.53 5.55
C LYS A 275 -1.35 -17.64 4.44
N LEU A 276 -0.90 -17.85 3.22
CA LEU A 276 -1.32 -17.08 2.05
C LEU A 276 -2.69 -17.51 1.52
N ASP A 277 -3.08 -18.76 1.72
CA ASP A 277 -4.37 -19.32 1.31
C ASP A 277 -5.50 -19.00 2.31
N GLU A 278 -5.22 -18.21 3.34
CA GLU A 278 -6.19 -17.81 4.35
C GLU A 278 -6.91 -16.52 3.93
N THR A 279 -8.16 -16.64 3.49
CA THR A 279 -9.00 -15.50 3.05
C THR A 279 -9.17 -14.41 4.12
N SER A 280 -9.16 -14.80 5.41
CA SER A 280 -9.29 -13.86 6.54
C SER A 280 -8.11 -12.90 6.69
N ASN A 281 -6.97 -13.25 6.08
CA ASN A 281 -5.72 -12.51 6.14
C ASN A 281 -5.66 -11.33 5.15
N TYR A 282 -6.71 -11.12 4.34
CA TYR A 282 -6.75 -10.06 3.34
C TYR A 282 -7.77 -8.99 3.71
N GLY A 283 -7.41 -7.73 3.50
CA GLY A 283 -8.25 -6.57 3.80
C GLY A 283 -9.34 -6.33 2.75
N ALA A 284 -9.10 -6.76 1.51
CA ALA A 284 -9.98 -6.48 0.39
C ALA A 284 -10.08 -7.68 -0.57
N LEU A 285 -11.19 -7.72 -1.31
CA LEU A 285 -11.51 -8.73 -2.32
C LEU A 285 -12.07 -8.02 -3.55
N GLU A 286 -11.49 -8.29 -4.70
CA GLU A 286 -12.06 -7.93 -6.00
C GLU A 286 -12.71 -9.16 -6.62
N ILE A 287 -13.95 -9.01 -7.11
CA ILE A 287 -14.68 -10.07 -7.82
C ILE A 287 -14.92 -9.62 -9.25
N ILE A 288 -14.39 -10.37 -10.20
CA ILE A 288 -14.56 -10.13 -11.63
C ILE A 288 -15.25 -11.36 -12.21
N GLY A 289 -16.32 -11.17 -12.98
CA GLY A 289 -17.07 -12.26 -13.60
C GLY A 289 -17.54 -11.91 -15.00
N SER A 290 -17.62 -12.92 -15.86
CA SER A 290 -18.24 -12.81 -17.19
C SER A 290 -19.60 -13.52 -17.18
N PRO A 291 -20.72 -12.79 -17.08
CA PRO A 291 -22.05 -13.39 -17.03
C PRO A 291 -22.43 -14.11 -18.33
N ASP A 292 -21.89 -13.68 -19.47
CA ASP A 292 -22.12 -14.33 -20.76
C ASP A 292 -21.40 -15.69 -20.85
N SER A 293 -20.14 -15.75 -20.39
CA SER A 293 -19.39 -17.01 -20.37
C SER A 293 -20.02 -18.02 -19.40
N ALA A 294 -20.52 -17.57 -18.25
CA ALA A 294 -21.21 -18.42 -17.27
C ALA A 294 -22.62 -18.86 -17.70
N SER A 295 -23.14 -18.35 -18.83
CA SER A 295 -24.53 -18.60 -19.24
C SER A 295 -24.80 -20.08 -19.57
N PRO A 296 -26.03 -20.58 -19.33
CA PRO A 296 -26.43 -21.93 -19.72
C PRO A 296 -26.30 -22.20 -21.23
N SER A 297 -26.37 -21.15 -22.04
CA SER A 297 -26.21 -21.21 -23.51
C SER A 297 -24.76 -21.39 -23.97
N ARG A 298 -23.76 -21.15 -23.10
CA ARG A 298 -22.34 -21.28 -23.43
C ARG A 298 -21.70 -22.42 -22.65
N ASN A 299 -21.42 -22.22 -21.36
CA ASN A 299 -20.60 -23.15 -20.57
C ASN A 299 -21.32 -23.76 -19.37
N ASP A 300 -22.54 -23.30 -19.03
CA ASP A 300 -23.42 -23.86 -18.00
C ASP A 300 -22.73 -24.17 -16.66
N GLY A 301 -22.22 -23.12 -16.00
CA GLY A 301 -21.69 -23.23 -14.64
C GLY A 301 -20.52 -22.30 -14.32
N ASP A 302 -20.25 -22.15 -13.02
CA ASP A 302 -19.19 -21.29 -12.52
C ASP A 302 -17.84 -22.01 -12.45
N ARG A 303 -16.83 -21.42 -13.09
CA ARG A 303 -15.41 -21.79 -12.99
C ARG A 303 -14.67 -20.66 -12.31
N ILE A 304 -14.42 -20.82 -11.00
CA ILE A 304 -13.82 -19.78 -10.16
C ILE A 304 -12.32 -20.01 -10.01
N LYS A 305 -11.52 -19.00 -10.37
CA LYS A 305 -10.08 -18.93 -10.03
C LYS A 305 -9.87 -17.96 -8.87
N THR A 306 -9.17 -18.38 -7.82
CA THR A 306 -8.84 -17.52 -6.68
C THR A 306 -7.35 -17.17 -6.71
N ILE A 307 -7.02 -15.89 -6.52
CA ILE A 307 -5.66 -15.37 -6.49
C ILE A 307 -5.45 -14.65 -5.16
N PHE A 308 -4.37 -15.01 -4.46
CA PHE A 308 -3.97 -14.41 -3.19
C PHE A 308 -2.79 -13.47 -3.41
N ALA A 309 -3.09 -12.21 -3.70
CA ALA A 309 -2.12 -11.22 -4.11
C ALA A 309 -1.40 -10.58 -2.91
N ARG A 310 -0.14 -10.99 -2.66
CA ARG A 310 0.67 -10.38 -1.58
C ARG A 310 1.33 -9.08 -2.01
N TRP A 311 1.59 -8.92 -3.31
CA TRP A 311 2.31 -7.78 -3.87
C TRP A 311 1.43 -6.54 -4.07
N LEU A 312 0.12 -6.70 -3.84
CA LEU A 312 -0.89 -5.66 -3.97
C LEU A 312 -1.35 -5.18 -2.58
N GLY A 313 -1.05 -3.93 -2.26
CA GLY A 313 -1.48 -3.26 -1.04
C GLY A 313 -2.92 -2.76 -1.11
N SER A 314 -3.38 -2.08 -0.05
CA SER A 314 -4.76 -1.57 0.02
C SER A 314 -5.10 -0.47 -1.01
N GLY A 315 -4.09 0.25 -1.49
CA GLY A 315 -4.21 1.24 -2.57
C GLY A 315 -4.20 0.64 -3.98
N ASP A 316 -4.16 -0.69 -4.12
CA ASP A 316 -3.92 -1.37 -5.40
C ASP A 316 -5.16 -2.08 -5.95
N GLY A 317 -6.36 -1.65 -5.55
CA GLY A 317 -7.63 -2.19 -6.05
C GLY A 317 -7.77 -2.11 -7.58
N ALA A 318 -7.27 -1.04 -8.21
CA ALA A 318 -7.24 -0.89 -9.67
C ALA A 318 -6.32 -1.94 -10.32
N ALA A 319 -5.16 -2.21 -9.71
CA ALA A 319 -4.27 -3.27 -10.17
C ALA A 319 -4.91 -4.67 -9.98
N ALA A 320 -5.63 -4.89 -8.88
CA ALA A 320 -6.38 -6.13 -8.64
C ALA A 320 -7.53 -6.33 -9.66
N LEU A 321 -8.21 -5.26 -10.04
CA LEU A 321 -9.25 -5.29 -11.08
C LEU A 321 -8.65 -5.57 -12.46
N GLU A 322 -7.62 -4.83 -12.84
CA GLU A 322 -6.88 -5.03 -14.09
C GLU A 322 -6.34 -6.47 -14.16
N LEU A 323 -5.88 -7.00 -13.02
CA LEU A 323 -5.45 -8.38 -12.90
C LEU A 323 -6.59 -9.34 -13.28
N GLY A 324 -7.71 -9.26 -12.58
CA GLY A 324 -8.87 -10.08 -12.90
C GLY A 324 -9.32 -9.95 -14.36
N GLN A 325 -9.39 -8.74 -14.90
CA GLN A 325 -9.83 -8.49 -16.27
C GLN A 325 -8.90 -9.11 -17.32
N LYS A 326 -7.58 -9.00 -17.16
CA LYS A 326 -6.61 -9.57 -18.12
C LYS A 326 -6.65 -11.09 -18.14
N ILE A 327 -6.72 -11.75 -16.98
CA ILE A 327 -6.86 -13.21 -16.92
C ILE A 327 -8.21 -13.63 -17.51
N LEU A 328 -9.29 -12.93 -17.17
CA LEU A 328 -10.61 -13.26 -17.69
C LEU A 328 -10.66 -13.08 -19.21
N ALA A 329 -10.08 -12.02 -19.77
CA ALA A 329 -10.02 -11.81 -21.21
C ALA A 329 -9.36 -12.97 -21.95
N ARG A 330 -8.34 -13.58 -21.35
CA ARG A 330 -7.61 -14.72 -21.92
C ARG A 330 -8.36 -16.06 -21.80
N TYR A 331 -9.10 -16.25 -20.71
CA TYR A 331 -9.65 -17.56 -20.32
C TYR A 331 -11.18 -17.60 -20.24
N SER A 332 -11.89 -16.53 -20.63
CA SER A 332 -13.36 -16.50 -20.66
C SER A 332 -13.97 -17.37 -21.74
N ASN A 333 -13.21 -17.65 -22.80
CA ASN A 333 -13.55 -18.65 -23.80
C ASN A 333 -12.63 -19.85 -23.64
N ILE A 334 -13.09 -21.04 -24.03
CA ILE A 334 -12.28 -22.26 -24.00
C ILE A 334 -11.10 -22.08 -24.97
N PRO A 335 -9.85 -21.99 -24.49
CA PRO A 335 -8.71 -21.78 -25.37
C PRO A 335 -8.42 -23.04 -26.18
N LYS A 336 -8.03 -22.85 -27.43
CA LYS A 336 -7.56 -23.94 -28.29
C LYS A 336 -6.05 -24.11 -28.19
N GLU A 337 -5.57 -25.34 -28.15
CA GLU A 337 -4.17 -25.70 -28.29
C GLU A 337 -3.98 -26.37 -29.65
N VAL A 338 -2.88 -26.05 -30.33
CA VAL A 338 -2.49 -26.71 -31.58
C VAL A 338 -1.09 -27.27 -31.46
N VAL A 339 -0.91 -28.49 -31.92
CA VAL A 339 0.39 -29.10 -32.17
C VAL A 339 0.56 -29.22 -33.67
N PHE A 340 1.67 -28.74 -34.22
CA PHE A 340 1.95 -28.76 -35.64
C PHE A 340 3.44 -28.98 -35.89
N SER A 341 3.80 -29.42 -37.10
CA SER A 341 5.21 -29.53 -37.50
C SER A 341 5.46 -28.79 -38.81
N VAL A 342 6.65 -28.21 -38.92
CA VAL A 342 7.12 -27.48 -40.10
C VAL A 342 8.49 -28.02 -40.54
N ASP A 343 8.85 -27.71 -41.78
CA ASP A 343 10.18 -28.02 -42.33
C ASP A 343 11.23 -27.00 -41.84
N ALA A 344 12.51 -27.31 -42.06
CA ALA A 344 13.62 -26.44 -41.69
C ALA A 344 13.58 -25.05 -42.35
N LYS A 345 12.87 -24.88 -43.47
CA LYS A 345 12.69 -23.56 -44.11
C LYS A 345 11.93 -22.56 -43.23
N ASP A 346 11.03 -23.03 -42.36
CA ASP A 346 10.18 -22.21 -41.48
C ASP A 346 10.63 -22.29 -40.01
N ARG A 347 11.88 -22.72 -39.75
CA ARG A 347 12.44 -22.93 -38.40
C ARG A 347 12.70 -21.64 -37.60
N ASP A 348 12.38 -20.50 -38.18
CA ASP A 348 12.63 -19.20 -37.57
C ASP A 348 11.64 -18.84 -36.49
N ILE A 349 10.50 -19.55 -36.42
CA ILE A 349 9.55 -19.49 -35.30
C ILE A 349 10.24 -19.91 -34.00
N ARG A 350 10.13 -19.08 -32.95
CA ARG A 350 10.72 -19.29 -31.63
C ARG A 350 9.67 -19.44 -30.53
N LEU A 351 10.15 -19.85 -29.35
CA LEU A 351 9.36 -19.84 -28.13
C LEU A 351 8.86 -18.42 -27.85
N ALA A 352 7.60 -18.30 -27.44
CA ALA A 352 6.89 -17.05 -27.15
C ALA A 352 6.54 -16.15 -28.35
N ASP A 353 6.91 -16.52 -29.59
CA ASP A 353 6.48 -15.82 -30.81
C ASP A 353 4.98 -15.92 -31.04
N PHE A 354 4.44 -14.90 -31.72
CA PHE A 354 3.07 -14.84 -32.19
C PHE A 354 2.96 -15.41 -33.60
N ILE A 355 1.95 -16.25 -33.80
CA ILE A 355 1.68 -16.90 -35.10
C ILE A 355 0.19 -16.81 -35.43
N ASN A 356 -0.12 -16.77 -36.71
CA ASN A 356 -1.47 -16.96 -37.23
C ASN A 356 -1.52 -18.27 -38.00
N ILE A 357 -2.31 -19.23 -37.52
CA ILE A 357 -2.47 -20.52 -38.19
C ILE A 357 -3.80 -20.53 -38.94
N THR A 358 -3.73 -20.82 -40.24
CA THR A 358 -4.87 -21.11 -41.11
C THR A 358 -4.81 -22.56 -41.55
N ASN A 359 -5.76 -23.37 -41.10
CA ASN A 359 -5.78 -24.81 -41.38
C ASN A 359 -7.19 -25.28 -41.73
N ARG A 360 -7.30 -26.21 -42.69
CA ARG A 360 -8.60 -26.72 -43.19
C ARG A 360 -9.50 -27.36 -42.13
N GLN A 361 -8.95 -27.80 -41.00
CA GLN A 361 -9.73 -28.42 -39.91
C GLN A 361 -10.52 -27.37 -39.11
N LEU A 362 -10.17 -26.09 -39.24
CA LEU A 362 -10.80 -24.99 -38.53
C LEU A 362 -11.39 -23.98 -39.54
N VAL A 363 -12.71 -23.99 -39.63
CA VAL A 363 -13.48 -23.12 -40.52
C VAL A 363 -14.54 -22.36 -39.73
N ASP A 364 -15.01 -21.26 -40.30
CA ASP A 364 -16.12 -20.49 -39.75
C ASP A 364 -17.49 -21.14 -40.04
N PHE A 365 -18.58 -20.45 -39.70
CA PHE A 365 -19.94 -20.95 -39.94
C PHE A 365 -20.25 -21.16 -41.43
N TRP A 366 -19.59 -20.43 -42.33
CA TRP A 366 -19.78 -20.50 -43.77
C TRP A 366 -18.84 -21.49 -44.46
N GLY A 367 -17.94 -22.12 -43.69
CA GLY A 367 -16.94 -23.05 -44.21
C GLY A 367 -15.69 -22.35 -44.75
N GLU A 368 -15.52 -21.05 -44.51
CA GLU A 368 -14.31 -20.32 -44.87
C GLU A 368 -13.21 -20.58 -43.85
N PRO A 369 -11.92 -20.67 -44.26
CA PRO A 369 -10.81 -20.83 -43.33
C PRO A 369 -10.79 -19.69 -42.32
N LEU A 370 -10.66 -20.04 -41.03
CA LEU A 370 -10.62 -19.05 -39.95
C LEU A 370 -9.18 -18.94 -39.41
N PRO A 371 -8.44 -17.87 -39.74
CA PRO A 371 -7.12 -17.63 -39.14
C PRO A 371 -7.24 -17.52 -37.63
N LYS A 372 -6.35 -18.20 -36.91
CA LYS A 372 -6.29 -18.13 -35.45
C LYS A 372 -4.99 -17.55 -34.94
N PRO A 373 -5.03 -16.47 -34.13
CA PRO A 373 -3.87 -15.96 -33.44
C PRO A 373 -3.50 -16.87 -32.27
N MET A 374 -2.24 -17.31 -32.27
CA MET A 374 -1.69 -18.25 -31.29
C MET A 374 -0.34 -17.74 -30.80
N GLN A 375 0.06 -18.18 -29.61
CA GLN A 375 1.40 -17.97 -29.06
C GLN A 375 2.11 -19.31 -28.89
N VAL A 376 3.37 -19.40 -29.31
CA VAL A 376 4.19 -20.61 -29.20
C VAL A 376 4.61 -20.84 -27.75
N ILE A 377 4.27 -22.00 -27.19
CA ILE A 377 4.57 -22.38 -25.79
C ILE A 377 5.56 -23.53 -25.67
N SER A 378 5.84 -24.23 -26.77
CA SER A 378 6.87 -25.25 -26.82
C SER A 378 7.42 -25.36 -28.23
N GLU A 379 8.73 -25.57 -28.30
CA GLU A 379 9.47 -25.87 -29.51
C GLU A 379 10.27 -27.16 -29.32
N GLN A 380 10.24 -28.05 -30.31
CA GLN A 380 11.03 -29.27 -30.31
C GLN A 380 11.59 -29.55 -31.71
N GLU A 381 12.90 -29.77 -31.79
CA GLU A 381 13.52 -30.31 -33.01
C GLU A 381 13.33 -31.84 -33.04
N SER A 382 12.24 -32.28 -33.65
CA SER A 382 11.83 -33.70 -33.70
C SER A 382 12.76 -34.55 -34.55
N LYS A 383 13.31 -33.99 -35.63
CA LYS A 383 14.33 -34.64 -36.45
C LYS A 383 15.41 -33.63 -36.80
N GLN A 384 16.64 -33.98 -36.47
CA GLN A 384 17.79 -33.09 -36.55
C GLN A 384 17.89 -32.43 -37.93
N GLY A 385 17.85 -31.10 -37.94
CA GLY A 385 18.02 -30.26 -39.12
C GLY A 385 16.92 -30.35 -40.18
N THR A 386 15.80 -31.03 -39.93
CA THR A 386 14.73 -31.18 -40.94
C THR A 386 13.35 -30.84 -40.43
N THR A 387 12.97 -31.28 -39.22
CA THR A 387 11.57 -31.22 -38.78
C THR A 387 11.49 -30.64 -37.38
N TYR A 388 10.69 -29.59 -37.26
CA TYR A 388 10.45 -28.87 -36.01
C TYR A 388 8.98 -29.00 -35.65
N THR A 389 8.71 -29.47 -34.44
CA THR A 389 7.37 -29.60 -33.89
C THR A 389 7.15 -28.52 -32.86
N TYR A 390 6.04 -27.80 -33.02
CA TYR A 390 5.66 -26.70 -32.16
C TYR A 390 4.34 -27.02 -31.48
N LYS A 391 4.18 -26.47 -30.28
CA LYS A 391 2.90 -26.38 -29.61
C LYS A 391 2.59 -24.90 -29.37
N ALA A 392 1.41 -24.48 -29.79
CA ALA A 392 0.92 -23.13 -29.57
C ALA A 392 -0.46 -23.16 -28.90
N ILE A 393 -0.76 -22.11 -28.14
CA ILE A 393 -2.06 -21.92 -27.50
C ILE A 393 -2.70 -20.64 -28.02
N GLU A 394 -4.01 -20.65 -28.17
CA GLU A 394 -4.77 -19.52 -28.63
C GLU A 394 -4.52 -18.31 -27.74
N TYR A 395 -4.10 -17.22 -28.37
CA TYR A 395 -3.95 -15.95 -27.72
C TYR A 395 -5.24 -15.15 -27.91
N ALA A 396 -6.36 -15.74 -27.48
CA ALA A 396 -7.67 -15.13 -27.57
C ALA A 396 -7.88 -14.21 -26.38
N GLY A 397 -8.07 -12.93 -26.66
CA GLY A 397 -8.56 -11.95 -25.71
C GLY A 397 -8.68 -10.62 -26.43
N THR A 398 -9.89 -10.06 -26.45
CA THR A 398 -10.00 -8.60 -26.59
C THR A 398 -9.50 -8.06 -25.27
N PHE A 399 -8.19 -7.88 -25.15
CA PHE A 399 -7.65 -7.10 -24.06
C PHE A 399 -8.39 -5.78 -24.17
N ILE A 400 -9.12 -5.41 -23.12
CA ILE A 400 -9.66 -4.07 -23.04
C ILE A 400 -8.42 -3.21 -23.21
N GLU A 401 -8.34 -2.47 -24.30
CA GLU A 401 -7.51 -1.29 -24.35
C GLU A 401 -8.07 -0.43 -23.22
N ASN A 402 -7.57 -0.65 -22.00
CA ASN A 402 -7.48 0.44 -21.06
C ASN A 402 -6.77 1.50 -21.87
N ASP A 403 -7.47 2.60 -22.14
CA ASP A 403 -6.91 3.73 -22.87
C ASP A 403 -5.49 3.88 -22.35
N PRO A 404 -4.44 3.55 -23.15
CA PRO A 404 -3.07 3.57 -22.64
C PRO A 404 -2.67 4.97 -22.16
N GLU A 405 -3.53 5.96 -22.43
CA GLU A 405 -3.49 7.34 -21.98
C GLU A 405 -4.07 7.59 -20.56
N GLU A 406 -4.83 6.68 -19.93
CA GLU A 406 -5.43 6.88 -18.59
C GLU A 406 -4.86 5.94 -17.49
N LEU A 407 -3.99 6.48 -16.63
CA LEU A 407 -3.42 5.77 -15.47
C LEU A 407 -4.38 5.83 -14.26
N THR A 408 -4.64 4.69 -13.62
CA THR A 408 -5.66 4.58 -12.56
C THR A 408 -5.11 4.15 -11.21
N VAL A 409 -5.47 4.89 -10.16
CA VAL A 409 -5.13 4.61 -8.75
C VAL A 409 -6.41 4.53 -7.92
N SER A 410 -6.51 3.54 -7.02
CA SER A 410 -7.71 3.35 -6.20
C SER A 410 -7.43 3.27 -4.70
N ILE A 411 -8.12 4.03 -3.88
CA ILE A 411 -8.02 3.95 -2.42
C ILE A 411 -9.16 3.06 -1.91
N SER A 412 -8.82 1.85 -1.45
CA SER A 412 -9.80 0.81 -1.09
C SER A 412 -9.91 0.53 0.41
N THR A 413 -9.15 1.25 1.24
CA THR A 413 -9.24 1.19 2.69
C THR A 413 -9.09 2.58 3.30
N ASP A 414 -9.51 2.71 4.56
CA ASP A 414 -9.31 3.93 5.32
C ASP A 414 -7.84 4.34 5.33
N SER A 415 -7.59 5.61 5.00
CA SER A 415 -6.27 6.16 4.75
C SER A 415 -6.21 7.60 5.27
N TRP A 416 -5.01 8.12 5.48
CA TRP A 416 -4.79 9.35 6.24
C TRP A 416 -3.84 10.29 5.48
N ASN A 417 -4.13 11.59 5.46
CA ASN A 417 -3.29 12.64 4.89
C ASN A 417 -2.68 12.30 3.51
N ILE A 418 -3.52 11.89 2.55
CA ILE A 418 -3.02 11.44 1.25
C ILE A 418 -2.56 12.63 0.42
N ASN A 419 -1.33 12.60 -0.07
CA ASN A 419 -0.92 13.41 -1.21
C ASN A 419 -1.07 12.59 -2.50
N LEU A 420 -1.85 13.08 -3.47
CA LEU A 420 -2.11 12.33 -4.72
C LEU A 420 -0.86 12.14 -5.59
N LEU A 421 0.09 13.08 -5.58
CA LEU A 421 1.34 12.96 -6.33
C LEU A 421 2.27 11.92 -5.70
N GLU A 422 2.38 11.94 -4.37
CA GLU A 422 3.16 10.93 -3.63
C GLU A 422 2.55 9.55 -3.81
N LEU A 423 1.21 9.45 -3.69
CA LEU A 423 0.49 8.21 -3.94
C LEU A 423 0.74 7.71 -5.37
N PHE A 424 0.72 8.58 -6.38
CA PHE A 424 1.02 8.20 -7.75
C PHE A 424 2.43 7.66 -7.91
N LYS A 425 3.44 8.36 -7.37
CA LYS A 425 4.86 7.95 -7.43
C LYS A 425 5.12 6.64 -6.70
N ASP A 426 4.33 6.34 -5.68
CA ASP A 426 4.41 5.07 -4.95
C ASP A 426 3.78 3.91 -5.75
N LYS A 427 2.93 4.21 -6.74
CA LYS A 427 2.24 3.22 -7.58
C LYS A 427 2.81 3.05 -8.98
N TYR A 428 3.51 4.04 -9.49
CA TYR A 428 3.99 4.05 -10.87
C TYR A 428 5.44 4.52 -10.96
N ALA A 429 6.24 3.80 -11.74
CA ALA A 429 7.65 4.13 -12.00
C ALA A 429 7.81 5.32 -12.95
N VAL A 430 6.77 5.61 -13.74
CA VAL A 430 6.76 6.68 -14.73
C VAL A 430 6.60 8.04 -14.06
N THR A 431 7.35 9.04 -14.55
CA THR A 431 7.11 10.43 -14.17
C THR A 431 5.99 10.98 -15.05
N PRO A 432 4.95 11.61 -14.47
CA PRO A 432 3.88 12.21 -15.27
C PRO A 432 4.45 13.20 -16.29
N ILE A 433 3.91 13.21 -17.50
CA ILE A 433 4.25 14.17 -18.55
C ILE A 433 2.99 14.91 -19.04
N SER A 434 3.19 16.02 -19.76
CA SER A 434 2.07 16.76 -20.37
C SER A 434 1.27 15.85 -21.31
N GLY A 435 -0.04 15.76 -21.11
CA GLY A 435 -0.95 14.92 -21.89
C GLY A 435 -1.41 13.66 -21.15
N ASP A 436 -0.75 13.26 -20.06
CA ASP A 436 -1.18 12.11 -19.27
C ASP A 436 -2.52 12.38 -18.60
N LYS A 437 -3.43 11.39 -18.65
CA LYS A 437 -4.68 11.39 -17.89
C LYS A 437 -4.50 10.48 -16.69
N ILE A 438 -4.74 11.00 -15.48
CA ILE A 438 -4.56 10.24 -14.24
C ILE A 438 -5.84 10.30 -13.43
N LYS A 439 -6.37 9.12 -13.11
CA LYS A 439 -7.64 8.95 -12.41
C LYS A 439 -7.45 8.30 -11.06
N PHE A 440 -7.87 9.00 -10.02
CA PHE A 440 -7.94 8.53 -8.65
C PHE A 440 -9.38 8.14 -8.30
N THR A 441 -9.57 6.99 -7.66
CA THR A 441 -10.90 6.54 -7.20
C THR A 441 -10.88 6.20 -5.73
N ILE A 442 -11.69 6.86 -4.91
CA ILE A 442 -11.92 6.47 -3.51
C ILE A 442 -13.13 5.55 -3.48
N ARG A 443 -12.91 4.29 -3.08
CA ARG A 443 -13.93 3.25 -3.16
C ARG A 443 -14.98 3.34 -2.05
N SER A 444 -16.17 2.85 -2.37
CA SER A 444 -17.31 2.77 -1.46
C SER A 444 -16.92 2.15 -0.11
N GLY A 445 -17.27 2.85 0.97
CA GLY A 445 -16.95 2.42 2.35
C GLY A 445 -15.56 2.79 2.85
N SER A 446 -14.70 3.40 2.02
CA SER A 446 -13.39 3.91 2.45
C SER A 446 -13.45 5.38 2.86
N THR A 447 -12.71 5.75 3.89
CA THR A 447 -12.55 7.13 4.36
C THR A 447 -11.10 7.59 4.22
N VAL A 448 -10.89 8.66 3.44
CA VAL A 448 -9.65 9.43 3.49
C VAL A 448 -9.86 10.54 4.51
N GLY A 449 -9.02 10.63 5.53
CA GLY A 449 -9.21 11.70 6.49
C GLY A 449 -7.94 12.32 7.03
N GLY A 450 -8.11 13.55 7.51
CA GLY A 450 -7.05 14.33 8.12
C GLY A 450 -6.73 13.79 9.50
N ILE A 451 -5.44 13.67 9.80
CA ILE A 451 -4.96 13.42 11.15
C ILE A 451 -3.62 14.11 11.36
N THR A 452 -3.39 14.66 12.54
CA THR A 452 -2.13 15.32 12.85
C THR A 452 -1.13 14.39 13.58
N ARG A 453 -1.33 13.07 13.53
CA ARG A 453 -0.63 12.09 14.37
C ARG A 453 -0.06 10.89 13.59
N GLU A 454 1.13 10.44 13.99
CA GLU A 454 1.69 9.10 13.72
C GLU A 454 1.00 7.98 14.55
N PRO A 455 0.59 6.85 13.95
CA PRO A 455 -0.06 5.74 14.67
C PRO A 455 0.89 5.05 15.67
N GLY A 456 0.37 4.59 16.83
CA GLY A 456 1.06 3.56 17.65
C GLY A 456 1.32 3.83 19.14
N VAL A 457 1.38 5.08 19.63
CA VAL A 457 1.75 5.31 21.05
C VAL A 457 0.51 5.34 21.98
N ASN A 458 0.22 4.23 22.66
CA ASN A 458 -0.62 4.25 23.85
C ASN A 458 0.16 4.90 24.99
N LEU A 459 -0.40 5.96 25.60
CA LEU A 459 0.08 6.42 26.90
C LEU A 459 -0.55 5.48 27.93
N ASP A 460 0.22 4.52 28.42
CA ASP A 460 -0.18 3.72 29.59
C ASP A 460 -0.08 4.63 30.83
N LEU A 461 -1.18 5.28 31.17
CA LEU A 461 -1.31 6.18 32.32
C LEU A 461 -1.20 5.43 33.66
N LEU A 462 -1.14 4.10 33.68
CA LEU A 462 -1.03 3.32 34.91
C LEU A 462 0.42 3.03 35.34
N ASN A 463 1.42 3.13 34.45
CA ASN A 463 2.76 2.56 34.70
C ASN A 463 3.96 3.50 34.41
N ALA A 464 3.79 4.80 34.21
CA ALA A 464 4.92 5.70 33.99
C ALA A 464 5.81 5.85 35.25
N PRO A 465 7.10 5.49 35.22
CA PRO A 465 7.99 5.61 36.36
C PRO A 465 8.52 7.05 36.50
N SER A 466 8.32 7.64 37.68
CA SER A 466 8.89 8.91 38.16
C SER A 466 8.64 10.18 37.33
N LEU A 467 7.87 11.08 37.94
CA LEU A 467 7.26 12.29 37.40
C LEU A 467 8.15 13.55 37.50
N PRO A 468 9.00 13.85 36.50
CA PRO A 468 9.21 15.26 36.16
C PRO A 468 9.39 15.61 34.66
N GLN A 469 9.32 14.66 33.72
CA GLN A 469 9.74 14.93 32.32
C GLN A 469 8.61 15.10 31.27
N LEU A 470 7.34 15.19 31.68
CA LEU A 470 6.21 15.29 30.73
C LEU A 470 5.47 16.65 30.76
N PHE A 471 6.02 17.73 31.32
CA PHE A 471 5.26 18.99 31.44
C PHE A 471 6.13 20.23 31.24
N THR A 472 6.07 20.85 30.05
CA THR A 472 6.59 22.22 29.84
C THR A 472 5.83 22.93 28.71
N GLY A 473 4.53 23.16 28.93
CA GLY A 473 3.78 24.26 28.32
C GLY A 473 3.10 25.00 29.47
N LYS A 474 3.25 26.33 29.57
CA LYS A 474 2.62 27.09 30.65
C LYS A 474 1.10 27.06 30.48
N THR A 475 0.44 26.17 31.22
CA THR A 475 -0.91 26.40 31.71
C THR A 475 -0.92 27.78 32.37
N GLN A 476 -1.99 28.57 32.23
CA GLN A 476 -2.16 29.71 33.12
C GLN A 476 -2.35 29.19 34.54
N TYR A 477 -1.24 29.10 35.26
CA TYR A 477 -1.24 29.02 36.71
C TYR A 477 -1.56 30.42 37.22
N ILE A 478 -2.77 30.63 37.70
CA ILE A 478 -2.94 31.61 38.76
C ILE A 478 -2.46 30.87 40.00
N LYS A 479 -1.44 31.36 40.69
CA LYS A 479 -0.89 30.75 41.91
C LYS A 479 -1.22 31.66 43.09
N ASP A 480 -1.54 31.06 44.23
CA ASP A 480 -1.31 31.69 45.54
C ASP A 480 0.06 31.19 46.03
N ASP A 481 0.89 32.10 46.54
CA ASP A 481 2.36 31.98 46.66
C ASP A 481 2.86 30.94 47.70
N SER A 482 2.03 30.01 48.17
CA SER A 482 2.38 29.27 49.40
C SER A 482 2.38 27.75 49.40
N ARG A 483 1.90 26.99 48.38
CA ARG A 483 2.08 25.52 48.31
C ARG A 483 2.10 24.95 46.88
N GLU A 484 3.06 24.07 46.59
CA GLU A 484 3.13 23.30 45.33
C GLU A 484 2.17 22.10 45.36
N LEU A 485 1.29 22.01 44.36
CA LEU A 485 0.52 20.82 44.05
C LEU A 485 0.94 20.38 42.63
N THR A 486 1.48 19.17 42.51
CA THR A 486 1.85 18.56 41.23
C THR A 486 0.69 17.69 40.75
N LEU A 487 0.11 18.01 39.60
CA LEU A 487 -0.95 17.24 38.95
C LEU A 487 -0.54 16.94 37.52
N ASP A 488 -0.58 15.66 37.14
CA ASP A 488 -0.28 15.19 35.80
C ASP A 488 -1.51 15.36 34.91
N MET A 489 -1.45 16.23 33.89
CA MET A 489 -2.55 16.43 32.95
C MET A 489 -2.11 16.26 31.48
N PRO A 490 -2.87 15.55 30.64
CA PRO A 490 -2.59 15.47 29.22
C PRO A 490 -2.82 16.82 28.52
N TYR A 491 -1.93 17.10 27.56
CA TYR A 491 -1.70 18.38 26.88
C TYR A 491 -2.92 19.00 26.16
N LEU A 492 -2.93 20.35 26.07
CA LEU A 492 -3.83 21.20 25.27
C LEU A 492 -3.39 21.36 23.80
N GLN A 493 -2.56 20.45 23.30
CA GLN A 493 -2.05 20.48 21.93
C GLN A 493 -2.27 19.12 21.29
N ARG A 494 -2.51 19.10 19.98
CA ARG A 494 -2.55 17.86 19.18
C ARG A 494 -1.38 16.94 19.59
N ARG A 495 -1.67 15.66 19.78
CA ARG A 495 -0.80 14.62 20.39
C ARG A 495 0.60 14.61 19.70
N PHE A 496 1.70 14.55 20.48
CA PHE A 496 3.14 14.38 20.06
C PHE A 496 4.01 15.61 19.75
N LEU A 497 4.21 16.52 20.71
CA LEU A 497 5.43 17.35 20.72
C LEU A 497 6.56 16.58 21.42
N SER A 498 7.65 16.26 20.70
CA SER A 498 8.88 15.67 21.27
C SER A 498 9.77 16.70 21.98
N THR A 499 9.53 18.00 21.75
CA THR A 499 10.21 19.10 22.44
C THR A 499 9.19 20.14 22.92
N PRO A 500 9.14 20.42 24.23
CA PRO A 500 8.29 21.48 24.77
C PRO A 500 8.75 22.85 24.26
N ARG A 501 7.84 23.66 23.71
CA ARG A 501 8.12 25.08 23.44
C ARG A 501 7.71 25.92 24.64
N SER A 502 8.68 26.63 25.21
CA SER A 502 8.47 27.56 26.32
C SER A 502 8.01 28.93 25.81
N PHE A 503 6.92 29.47 26.37
CA PHE A 503 6.47 30.84 26.14
C PHE A 503 6.94 31.78 27.26
N ALA A 504 7.46 32.95 26.90
CA ALA A 504 7.84 34.00 27.84
C ALA A 504 6.60 34.79 28.32
N ILE A 505 6.58 35.16 29.59
CA ILE A 505 5.57 36.09 30.13
C ILE A 505 5.84 37.47 29.51
N GLY A 506 4.86 38.05 28.82
CA GLY A 506 4.92 39.43 28.32
C GLY A 506 5.06 39.62 26.80
N ALA A 507 4.96 38.57 25.97
CA ALA A 507 4.84 38.75 24.53
C ALA A 507 3.45 39.32 24.19
N THR A 508 3.41 40.60 23.82
CA THR A 508 2.20 41.31 23.38
C THR A 508 2.00 41.03 21.89
N TYR A 509 0.96 40.29 21.53
CA TYR A 509 0.40 40.40 20.18
C TYR A 509 -0.58 41.57 20.20
N LEU A 510 -0.29 42.58 19.37
CA LEU A 510 -1.12 43.76 19.19
C LEU A 510 -2.46 43.34 18.58
N ASN A 511 -3.51 43.41 19.39
CA ASN A 511 -4.87 43.32 18.91
C ASN A 511 -5.15 44.53 17.99
N ALA A 512 -5.62 44.28 16.76
CA ALA A 512 -6.03 45.33 15.83
C ALA A 512 -7.38 45.97 16.20
N ASP A 513 -8.01 45.58 17.32
CA ASP A 513 -9.22 46.22 17.84
C ASP A 513 -9.00 46.71 19.28
N THR A 514 -8.89 48.03 19.42
CA THR A 514 -8.62 48.76 20.68
C THR A 514 -9.83 48.86 21.61
N SER A 515 -10.87 48.05 21.42
CA SER A 515 -12.10 48.10 22.22
C SER A 515 -12.19 47.03 23.33
N ALA A 516 -11.23 46.12 23.45
CA ALA A 516 -11.21 45.11 24.52
C ALA A 516 -10.68 45.69 25.86
N PRO A 517 -11.38 45.48 26.99
CA PRO A 517 -10.96 46.01 28.29
C PRO A 517 -9.67 45.37 28.83
N GLU A 518 -8.86 46.16 29.54
CA GLU A 518 -7.63 45.75 30.23
C GLU A 518 -7.91 44.58 31.19
N GLY A 519 -7.13 43.50 31.06
CA GLY A 519 -7.32 42.24 31.79
C GLY A 519 -7.70 41.04 30.90
N THR A 520 -7.94 41.26 29.61
CA THR A 520 -8.09 40.18 28.63
C THR A 520 -6.72 39.56 28.32
N CYS A 521 -6.42 38.42 28.95
CA CYS A 521 -5.35 37.55 28.45
C CYS A 521 -5.86 36.80 27.22
N LEU A 522 -5.79 37.44 26.05
CA LEU A 522 -5.81 36.72 24.79
C LEU A 522 -4.48 35.96 24.69
N THR A 523 -4.42 34.77 25.28
CA THR A 523 -3.39 33.81 24.91
C THR A 523 -3.84 33.20 23.60
N ASP A 524 -3.40 33.79 22.49
CA ASP A 524 -3.44 33.14 21.18
C ASP A 524 -2.54 31.91 21.28
N ILE A 525 -3.14 30.79 21.68
CA ILE A 525 -2.56 29.46 21.56
C ILE A 525 -2.63 29.16 20.07
N GLU A 526 -1.57 29.45 19.33
CA GLU A 526 -1.46 29.01 17.94
C GLU A 526 -1.51 27.48 17.92
N GLU A 527 -2.53 26.98 17.24
CA GLU A 527 -2.76 25.56 17.02
C GLU A 527 -1.70 25.00 16.06
N TYR A 528 -1.35 23.73 16.24
CA TYR A 528 -0.51 23.00 15.28
C TYR A 528 -1.12 23.10 13.87
N PRO A 529 -0.33 23.12 12.76
CA PRO A 529 -0.88 23.21 11.42
C PRO A 529 -2.05 22.25 11.22
N LEU A 530 -3.16 22.79 10.70
CA LEU A 530 -4.39 22.04 10.44
C LEU A 530 -4.08 20.86 9.51
N SER A 531 -4.52 19.64 9.86
CA SER A 531 -4.36 18.48 8.98
C SER A 531 -5.22 18.66 7.73
N THR A 532 -4.71 18.28 6.57
CA THR A 532 -5.50 18.14 5.34
C THR A 532 -5.69 16.66 5.02
N ALA A 533 -6.91 16.24 4.76
CA ALA A 533 -7.21 14.84 4.45
C ALA A 533 -6.62 14.39 3.11
N LEU A 534 -6.78 15.21 2.07
CA LEU A 534 -6.31 14.91 0.72
C LEU A 534 -5.74 16.16 0.05
N THR A 535 -4.52 16.04 -0.46
CA THR A 535 -3.79 17.11 -1.13
C THR A 535 -3.58 16.78 -2.61
N VAL A 536 -3.90 17.74 -3.47
CA VAL A 536 -3.72 17.72 -4.93
C VAL A 536 -2.66 18.76 -5.30
N GLY A 537 -1.40 18.56 -4.90
CA GLY A 537 -0.32 19.52 -5.15
C GLY A 537 0.78 19.56 -4.09
N ASP A 538 1.70 20.51 -4.27
CA ASP A 538 2.98 20.62 -3.55
C ASP A 538 2.78 21.28 -2.17
N THR A 539 2.81 20.51 -1.09
CA THR A 539 2.76 21.00 0.32
C THR A 539 4.09 21.60 0.79
N GLY A 540 4.83 22.23 -0.12
CA GLY A 540 5.93 23.15 0.20
C GLY A 540 7.22 22.51 0.72
N THR A 541 7.41 21.18 0.60
CA THR A 541 8.62 20.52 1.11
C THR A 541 9.48 19.75 0.08
N TRP A 542 9.08 19.58 -1.19
CA TRP A 542 9.90 18.88 -2.19
C TRP A 542 9.72 19.44 -3.61
N PRO A 543 10.67 19.25 -4.55
CA PRO A 543 10.76 20.06 -5.75
C PRO A 543 9.79 19.56 -6.82
N THR A 544 8.94 20.46 -7.32
CA THR A 544 8.04 20.34 -8.47
C THR A 544 6.76 19.51 -8.22
N GLY A 545 5.64 20.21 -8.07
CA GLY A 545 4.29 19.66 -8.17
C GLY A 545 3.98 19.05 -9.54
N TRP A 546 2.72 18.71 -9.78
CA TRP A 546 2.27 18.12 -11.04
C TRP A 546 2.76 18.91 -12.28
N PRO A 547 3.34 18.25 -13.28
CA PRO A 547 3.74 18.91 -14.52
C PRO A 547 2.57 19.59 -15.23
N ALA A 548 2.85 20.70 -15.91
CA ALA A 548 1.84 21.40 -16.69
C ALA A 548 1.30 20.47 -17.80
N GLY A 549 -0.03 20.45 -17.97
CA GLY A 549 -0.70 19.64 -18.98
C GLY A 549 -1.08 18.21 -18.56
N VAL A 550 -0.82 17.81 -17.31
CA VAL A 550 -1.38 16.57 -16.73
C VAL A 550 -2.85 16.78 -16.37
N GLU A 551 -3.72 15.89 -16.81
CA GLU A 551 -5.15 15.90 -16.51
C GLU A 551 -5.48 14.98 -15.34
N LEU A 552 -5.98 15.55 -14.23
CA LEU A 552 -6.34 14.78 -13.05
C LEU A 552 -7.87 14.61 -12.94
N THR A 553 -8.31 13.39 -12.64
CA THR A 553 -9.70 13.07 -12.30
C THR A 553 -9.77 12.38 -10.94
N LEU A 554 -10.65 12.83 -10.04
CA LEU A 554 -10.94 12.18 -8.76
C LEU A 554 -12.40 11.74 -8.72
N ILE A 555 -12.62 10.44 -8.57
CA ILE A 555 -13.94 9.84 -8.35
C ILE A 555 -14.08 9.46 -6.88
N ILE A 556 -15.13 9.94 -6.23
CA ILE A 556 -15.49 9.55 -4.86
C ILE A 556 -16.77 8.74 -4.96
N GLU A 557 -16.69 7.43 -4.75
CA GLU A 557 -17.82 6.52 -4.88
C GLU A 557 -18.89 6.75 -3.79
N PRO A 558 -20.13 6.25 -3.99
CA PRO A 558 -21.15 6.28 -2.95
C PRO A 558 -20.64 5.69 -1.63
N ASN A 559 -20.98 6.32 -0.50
CA ASN A 559 -20.50 5.96 0.85
C ASN A 559 -19.00 6.12 1.12
N ALA A 560 -18.18 6.55 0.14
CA ALA A 560 -16.82 6.99 0.40
C ALA A 560 -16.80 8.41 1.01
N MET A 561 -15.75 8.73 1.75
CA MET A 561 -15.66 9.99 2.50
C MET A 561 -14.27 10.61 2.45
N VAL A 562 -14.20 11.95 2.32
CA VAL A 562 -13.00 12.77 2.50
C VAL A 562 -13.26 13.78 3.60
N LEU A 563 -12.65 13.58 4.77
CA LEU A 563 -13.01 14.31 5.99
C LEU A 563 -11.81 14.93 6.70
N GLY A 564 -11.89 16.21 7.02
CA GLY A 564 -10.93 16.85 7.92
C GLY A 564 -10.98 16.30 9.35
N GLU A 565 -9.88 16.44 10.08
CA GLU A 565 -9.79 16.03 11.49
C GLU A 565 -10.82 16.80 12.35
N GLY A 566 -11.51 16.11 13.27
CA GLY A 566 -12.36 16.81 14.25
C GLY A 566 -11.55 17.60 15.27
N GLY A 567 -11.92 18.85 15.54
CA GLY A 567 -11.24 19.68 16.53
C GLY A 567 -11.24 19.04 17.93
N SER A 568 -10.13 19.18 18.65
CA SER A 568 -9.97 18.65 20.01
C SER A 568 -10.67 19.52 21.06
N GLY A 569 -11.46 18.89 21.95
CA GLY A 569 -12.12 19.57 23.08
C GLY A 569 -11.14 20.31 23.97
N SER A 570 -11.49 21.52 24.39
CA SER A 570 -10.71 22.28 25.38
C SER A 570 -10.80 21.67 26.78
N ILE A 571 -9.76 21.80 27.60
CA ILE A 571 -9.72 21.34 28.99
C ILE A 571 -9.34 22.50 29.89
N ALA A 572 -10.13 22.76 30.93
CA ALA A 572 -9.89 23.81 31.91
C ALA A 572 -9.81 23.24 33.34
N PHE A 573 -8.96 23.86 34.17
CA PHE A 573 -8.64 23.46 35.53
C PHE A 573 -8.67 24.67 36.46
N LEU A 574 -9.26 24.52 37.66
CA LEU A 574 -9.21 25.53 38.71
C LEU A 574 -8.90 24.88 40.07
N ASP A 575 -7.88 25.38 40.76
CA ASP A 575 -7.45 24.93 42.10
C ASP A 575 -7.32 26.10 43.07
N ARG A 576 -8.00 26.02 44.23
CA ARG A 576 -7.90 26.91 45.40
C ARG A 576 -7.91 28.44 45.15
N ILE A 577 -8.59 28.92 44.11
CA ILE A 577 -8.55 30.33 43.70
C ILE A 577 -9.94 30.97 43.60
N THR A 578 -9.97 32.27 43.88
CA THR A 578 -11.10 33.18 43.61
C THR A 578 -10.91 33.83 42.24
N LEU A 579 -11.69 33.41 41.23
CA LEU A 579 -11.77 34.11 39.95
C LEU A 579 -12.87 35.16 40.01
N SER A 580 -12.51 36.44 39.98
CA SER A 580 -13.49 37.55 39.85
C SER A 580 -14.02 37.71 38.42
N GLN A 581 -13.27 37.22 37.42
CA GLN A 581 -13.64 37.16 36.01
C GLN A 581 -13.37 35.73 35.50
N GLY A 582 -14.31 35.12 34.78
CA GLY A 582 -14.19 33.74 34.31
C GLY A 582 -13.04 33.52 33.32
N SER A 583 -12.43 32.34 33.35
CA SER A 583 -11.45 31.91 32.34
C SER A 583 -12.14 31.13 31.22
N THR A 584 -11.83 31.47 29.96
CA THR A 584 -12.29 30.77 28.76
C THR A 584 -11.11 30.12 28.05
N ILE A 585 -11.24 28.85 27.66
CA ILE A 585 -10.23 28.15 26.88
C ILE A 585 -10.82 27.76 25.54
N ARG A 586 -10.16 28.19 24.47
CA ARG A 586 -10.55 27.93 23.08
C ARG A 586 -10.49 26.44 22.78
N GLY A 587 -11.53 25.93 22.11
CA GLY A 587 -11.50 24.58 21.54
C GLY A 587 -10.63 24.52 20.30
N GLY A 588 -10.00 23.37 20.02
CA GLY A 588 -9.21 23.19 18.79
C GLY A 588 -10.06 23.30 17.52
N ASP A 589 -9.43 23.77 16.46
CA ASP A 589 -9.98 23.95 15.12
C ASP A 589 -10.07 22.62 14.38
N GLY A 590 -11.06 22.51 13.49
CA GLY A 590 -11.20 21.37 12.60
C GLY A 590 -10.15 21.38 11.49
N GLY A 591 -9.67 20.21 11.08
CA GLY A 591 -8.80 20.03 9.92
C GLY A 591 -9.55 20.20 8.58
N HIS A 592 -8.82 20.34 7.49
CA HIS A 592 -9.37 20.53 6.14
C HIS A 592 -9.61 19.21 5.41
N ALA A 593 -10.55 19.19 4.47
CA ALA A 593 -10.74 18.03 3.61
C ALA A 593 -9.81 18.04 2.39
N LEU A 594 -9.88 19.08 1.54
CA LEU A 594 -9.07 19.18 0.32
C LEU A 594 -8.11 20.38 0.34
N ASP A 595 -6.94 20.20 -0.23
CA ASP A 595 -6.00 21.26 -0.61
C ASP A 595 -5.59 21.07 -2.08
N VAL A 596 -5.90 22.04 -2.95
CA VAL A 596 -5.85 21.86 -4.42
C VAL A 596 -4.88 22.85 -5.07
N GLY A 597 -3.62 22.44 -5.20
CA GLY A 597 -2.56 23.18 -5.87
C GLY A 597 -2.50 22.99 -7.39
N HIS A 598 -3.13 21.95 -7.95
CA HIS A 598 -3.15 21.66 -9.39
C HIS A 598 -4.59 21.48 -9.91
N PRO A 599 -4.89 21.88 -11.16
CA PRO A 599 -6.20 21.63 -11.76
C PRO A 599 -6.64 20.16 -11.68
N ILE A 600 -7.88 19.93 -11.23
CA ILE A 600 -8.46 18.60 -11.08
C ILE A 600 -9.95 18.58 -11.38
N THR A 601 -10.41 17.53 -12.03
CA THR A 601 -11.83 17.24 -12.24
C THR A 601 -12.33 16.30 -11.14
N ILE A 602 -13.44 16.63 -10.46
CA ILE A 602 -13.98 15.82 -9.37
C ILE A 602 -15.41 15.35 -9.66
N GLU A 603 -15.62 14.04 -9.47
CA GLU A 603 -16.91 13.35 -9.48
C GLU A 603 -17.23 12.82 -8.08
N ASN A 604 -17.97 13.61 -7.31
CA ASN A 604 -18.30 13.29 -5.93
C ASN A 604 -19.69 12.67 -5.81
N TYR A 605 -19.74 11.35 -5.60
CA TYR A 605 -20.94 10.62 -5.17
C TYR A 605 -20.93 10.31 -3.66
N GLY A 606 -19.84 10.66 -2.98
CA GLY A 606 -19.63 10.50 -1.55
C GLY A 606 -19.78 11.81 -0.77
N TRP A 607 -18.92 11.99 0.23
CA TRP A 607 -18.94 13.14 1.15
C TRP A 607 -17.57 13.79 1.22
N ILE A 608 -17.52 15.11 1.02
CA ILE A 608 -16.35 15.93 1.31
C ILE A 608 -16.72 16.89 2.44
N GLY A 609 -15.95 16.94 3.51
CA GLY A 609 -16.26 17.85 4.60
C GLY A 609 -15.10 18.23 5.49
N GLY A 610 -14.92 19.53 5.71
CA GLY A 610 -13.99 20.02 6.71
C GLY A 610 -14.39 19.53 8.11
N GLY A 611 -13.40 19.37 8.99
CA GLY A 611 -13.62 19.02 10.38
C GLY A 611 -14.44 20.09 11.11
N GLY A 612 -15.23 19.68 12.08
CA GLY A 612 -15.91 20.58 12.99
C GLY A 612 -14.95 21.12 14.04
N GLY A 613 -15.09 22.39 14.40
CA GLY A 613 -14.34 22.97 15.50
C GLY A 613 -14.83 22.46 16.86
N ALA A 614 -13.98 22.44 17.87
CA ALA A 614 -14.35 21.98 19.19
C ALA A 614 -15.07 23.05 20.02
N GLY A 615 -15.88 22.60 20.97
CA GLY A 615 -16.51 23.45 21.97
C GLY A 615 -15.49 24.05 22.94
N GLU A 616 -15.79 25.26 23.39
CA GLU A 616 -14.99 25.90 24.44
C GLU A 616 -15.30 25.32 25.83
N CYS A 617 -14.38 25.57 26.77
CA CYS A 617 -14.58 25.31 28.18
C CYS A 617 -14.50 26.64 28.93
N ARG A 618 -15.52 26.91 29.75
CA ARG A 618 -15.58 28.10 30.59
C ARG A 618 -15.75 27.71 32.05
N ILE A 619 -14.85 28.21 32.89
CA ILE A 619 -14.89 28.07 34.35
C ILE A 619 -14.99 29.47 34.96
N SER A 620 -15.90 29.68 35.91
CA SER A 620 -16.03 30.96 36.62
C SER A 620 -16.44 30.69 38.06
N GLY A 621 -15.78 31.26 39.07
CA GLY A 621 -16.16 31.02 40.46
C GLY A 621 -15.07 31.22 41.51
N SER A 622 -15.48 31.10 42.77
CA SER A 622 -14.58 30.99 43.92
C SER A 622 -14.58 29.56 44.41
N ILE A 623 -13.40 29.00 44.69
CA ILE A 623 -13.29 27.71 45.38
C ILE A 623 -12.71 27.92 46.77
N ALA A 624 -13.42 27.50 47.81
CA ALA A 624 -12.91 27.47 49.18
C ALA A 624 -12.61 26.04 49.62
N GLY A 625 -11.51 25.84 50.35
CA GLY A 625 -11.30 24.61 51.12
C GLY A 625 -10.75 23.38 50.39
N GLY A 626 -9.71 23.54 49.57
CA GLY A 626 -8.94 22.40 49.04
C GLY A 626 -9.60 21.60 47.92
N SER A 627 -10.71 22.10 47.37
CA SER A 627 -11.43 21.51 46.24
C SER A 627 -10.83 21.93 44.89
N THR A 628 -11.07 21.11 43.86
CA THR A 628 -10.57 21.30 42.48
C THR A 628 -11.72 21.13 41.50
N ILE A 629 -11.82 22.00 40.47
CA ILE A 629 -12.85 21.92 39.42
C ILE A 629 -12.20 21.61 38.07
N PHE A 630 -12.76 20.65 37.35
CA PHE A 630 -12.37 20.28 35.99
C PHE A 630 -13.53 20.52 35.02
N GLY A 631 -13.22 21.05 33.85
CA GLY A 631 -14.18 21.30 32.79
C GLY A 631 -13.62 20.89 31.44
N MET A 632 -14.49 20.38 30.56
CA MET A 632 -14.12 20.00 29.20
C MET A 632 -15.13 20.49 28.17
N GLY A 633 -14.64 21.00 27.04
CA GLY A 633 -15.41 21.29 25.83
C GLY A 633 -15.65 20.04 24.99
N GLY A 634 -16.77 19.99 24.26
CA GLY A 634 -17.07 18.85 23.38
C GLY A 634 -16.19 18.84 22.12
N GLY A 635 -15.64 17.69 21.73
CA GLY A 635 -14.87 17.55 20.48
C GLY A 635 -15.72 17.74 19.21
N GLY A 636 -15.10 18.25 18.15
CA GLY A 636 -15.74 18.43 16.84
C GLY A 636 -15.98 17.13 16.09
N ALA A 637 -16.93 17.13 15.16
CA ALA A 637 -17.16 16.02 14.23
C ALA A 637 -16.09 16.02 13.13
N GLY A 638 -15.63 14.87 12.66
CA GLY A 638 -14.57 14.79 11.66
C GLY A 638 -14.02 13.38 11.58
N PHE A 639 -12.95 13.21 10.80
CA PHE A 639 -12.14 12.01 10.94
C PHE A 639 -11.36 12.07 12.25
N GLY A 640 -11.26 10.96 12.97
CA GLY A 640 -10.62 10.96 14.26
C GLY A 640 -10.61 9.55 14.85
N ASN A 641 -9.41 9.01 15.03
CA ASN A 641 -9.21 7.85 15.88
C ASN A 641 -9.19 8.35 17.33
N SER A 642 -10.35 8.39 18.00
CA SER A 642 -10.41 8.78 19.41
C SER A 642 -11.04 7.68 20.26
N THR A 643 -10.15 6.81 20.75
CA THR A 643 -10.28 6.11 22.03
C THR A 643 -9.88 6.98 23.21
N VAL A 644 -9.84 8.32 23.08
CA VAL A 644 -9.57 9.18 24.24
C VAL A 644 -10.81 9.24 25.11
N ILE A 645 -10.94 8.22 25.96
CA ILE A 645 -11.81 8.28 27.11
C ILE A 645 -11.25 9.38 28.01
N ASN A 646 -11.91 10.54 28.06
CA ASN A 646 -11.72 11.48 29.16
C ASN A 646 -12.45 10.96 30.41
N THR A 647 -12.22 9.71 30.79
CA THR A 647 -12.61 9.23 32.12
C THR A 647 -11.55 9.72 33.10
N LEU A 648 -11.84 10.82 33.78
CA LEU A 648 -11.27 11.04 35.10
C LEU A 648 -12.18 10.35 36.12
N ALA A 649 -11.69 9.26 36.72
CA ALA A 649 -12.30 8.70 37.92
C ALA A 649 -11.75 9.45 39.14
N PHE A 650 -12.60 10.19 39.85
CA PHE A 650 -12.22 10.79 41.14
C PHE A 650 -12.53 9.82 42.28
N LYS A 651 -11.56 9.60 43.16
CA LYS A 651 -11.80 9.19 44.55
C LYS A 651 -11.50 10.37 45.45
N ALA A 652 -12.52 10.98 46.04
CA ALA A 652 -12.31 11.95 47.10
C ALA A 652 -11.92 11.21 48.38
N ASN A 653 -10.78 11.57 48.97
CA ASN A 653 -10.44 11.13 50.32
C ASN A 653 -11.42 11.80 51.30
N ASN A 654 -12.44 11.06 51.75
CA ASN A 654 -13.35 11.33 52.87
C ASN A 654 -14.81 11.80 52.61
N SER A 655 -15.42 11.52 51.45
CA SER A 655 -16.89 11.63 51.33
C SER A 655 -17.53 10.25 51.08
N LYS A 656 -18.64 9.98 51.78
CA LYS A 656 -19.47 8.77 51.61
C LYS A 656 -20.24 8.72 50.29
N ASP A 657 -20.10 9.75 49.46
CA ASP A 657 -20.71 9.87 48.15
C ASP A 657 -19.59 9.82 47.10
N ASP A 658 -19.44 8.65 46.47
CA ASP A 658 -18.58 8.47 45.30
C ASP A 658 -19.16 9.30 44.14
N LEU A 659 -18.47 10.37 43.76
CA LEU A 659 -18.86 11.21 42.63
C LEU A 659 -18.36 10.59 41.32
N SER A 660 -19.05 9.58 40.81
CA SER A 660 -18.79 9.02 39.48
C SER A 660 -19.57 9.78 38.41
N GLY A 661 -19.02 10.89 37.91
CA GLY A 661 -19.53 11.58 36.73
C GLY A 661 -18.90 10.99 35.46
N PHE A 662 -19.62 10.14 34.74
CA PHE A 662 -19.17 9.62 33.44
C PHE A 662 -19.39 10.68 32.35
N ILE A 663 -18.34 10.99 31.58
CA ILE A 663 -18.46 11.78 30.35
C ILE A 663 -18.44 10.81 29.17
N ASP A 664 -19.63 10.44 28.68
CA ASP A 664 -19.74 9.95 27.31
C ASP A 664 -19.61 11.14 26.37
N THR A 665 -18.64 11.13 25.46
CA THR A 665 -18.85 11.45 24.05
C THR A 665 -17.57 11.25 23.25
N LEU A 666 -17.34 10.01 22.80
CA LEU A 666 -16.41 9.72 21.73
C LEU A 666 -17.14 9.92 20.39
N PRO A 667 -16.66 10.76 19.46
CA PRO A 667 -16.99 10.57 18.06
C PRO A 667 -16.31 9.28 17.57
N THR A 668 -17.11 8.35 17.05
CA THR A 668 -16.62 7.17 16.32
C THR A 668 -15.93 7.63 15.02
N PRO A 669 -14.85 6.98 14.57
CA PRO A 669 -14.30 7.20 13.22
C PRO A 669 -15.42 7.14 12.16
N GLY A 670 -15.44 8.11 11.23
CA GLY A 670 -16.44 8.16 10.14
C GLY A 670 -17.83 8.69 10.52
N ASN A 671 -18.01 9.30 11.69
CA ASN A 671 -19.34 9.75 12.11
C ASN A 671 -19.78 11.08 11.47
N LYS A 672 -20.74 10.97 10.55
CA LYS A 672 -21.30 12.02 9.68
C LYS A 672 -21.98 13.19 10.42
N GLN A 673 -22.43 13.00 11.67
CA GLN A 673 -23.28 13.98 12.36
C GLN A 673 -23.11 14.09 13.88
N ASN A 674 -22.45 13.13 14.54
CA ASN A 674 -22.30 13.17 16.00
C ASN A 674 -21.17 14.10 16.42
N ARG A 675 -21.56 15.17 17.13
CA ARG A 675 -20.69 16.14 17.78
C ARG A 675 -20.43 15.67 19.21
N GLY A 676 -19.28 16.01 19.80
CA GLY A 676 -19.05 15.90 21.24
C GLY A 676 -20.16 16.62 22.02
N GLY A 677 -20.66 15.96 23.07
CA GLY A 677 -21.76 16.44 23.88
C GLY A 677 -21.38 17.66 24.72
N ARG A 678 -22.38 18.30 25.32
CA ARG A 678 -22.17 19.41 26.26
C ARG A 678 -22.14 18.86 27.68
N LEU A 679 -21.17 19.27 28.48
CA LEU A 679 -21.24 19.12 29.92
C LEU A 679 -22.14 20.23 30.49
N ARG A 680 -23.29 19.86 31.05
CA ARG A 680 -24.08 20.74 31.91
C ARG A 680 -24.04 20.16 33.32
N HIS A 681 -23.06 20.56 34.12
CA HIS A 681 -23.12 20.32 35.56
C HIS A 681 -23.51 21.62 36.26
N SER A 682 -24.75 21.66 36.77
CA SER A 682 -25.17 22.51 37.88
C SER A 682 -25.43 21.59 39.07
N GLY A 683 -24.38 21.19 39.77
CA GLY A 683 -24.48 20.32 40.94
C GLY A 683 -23.32 20.61 41.86
N GLY A 684 -23.59 21.34 42.94
CA GLY A 684 -22.57 21.82 43.87
C GLY A 684 -22.16 20.78 44.91
N VAL A 685 -20.93 20.91 45.38
CA VAL A 685 -20.54 20.58 46.76
C VAL A 685 -19.74 21.78 47.30
N VAL A 686 -20.48 22.60 48.04
CA VAL A 686 -20.10 23.53 49.11
C VAL A 686 -19.16 24.72 48.77
N GLY A 687 -19.80 25.89 48.62
CA GLY A 687 -19.25 27.18 49.08
C GLY A 687 -18.89 28.20 47.99
N LEU A 688 -19.86 29.06 47.65
CA LEU A 688 -19.70 30.37 46.97
C LEU A 688 -19.47 30.38 45.44
N GLY A 689 -20.56 30.34 44.67
CA GLY A 689 -20.67 31.10 43.40
C GLY A 689 -19.94 30.55 42.14
N SER A 690 -19.46 29.31 42.12
CA SER A 690 -18.82 28.73 40.93
C SER A 690 -19.78 28.10 39.92
N SER A 691 -19.59 28.40 38.64
CA SER A 691 -20.30 27.87 37.48
C SER A 691 -19.31 27.29 36.46
N LEU A 692 -19.64 26.10 35.95
CA LEU A 692 -18.96 25.46 34.83
C LEU A 692 -19.92 25.47 33.64
N SER A 693 -19.42 25.89 32.49
CA SER A 693 -20.19 25.82 31.24
C SER A 693 -19.29 25.38 30.10
N SER A 694 -19.72 24.38 29.35
CA SER A 694 -18.99 23.95 28.16
C SER A 694 -19.82 24.08 26.89
N GLY A 695 -19.09 24.28 25.79
CA GLY A 695 -19.57 24.30 24.43
C GLY A 695 -19.74 22.88 23.87
N ARG A 696 -20.70 22.71 22.95
CA ARG A 696 -20.79 21.50 22.12
C ARG A 696 -19.71 21.55 21.04
N GLY A 697 -19.28 20.39 20.55
CA GLY A 697 -18.51 20.35 19.31
C GLY A 697 -19.30 20.89 18.10
N GLY A 698 -18.57 21.25 17.05
CA GLY A 698 -19.06 21.57 15.72
C GLY A 698 -19.39 20.31 14.91
N ARG A 699 -20.32 20.41 13.96
CA ARG A 699 -20.52 19.38 12.90
C ARG A 699 -19.40 19.62 11.89
N LEU A 700 -19.25 18.71 10.92
CA LEU A 700 -18.44 18.96 9.74
C LEU A 700 -18.70 20.37 9.19
N GLY A 701 -17.62 21.11 8.92
CA GLY A 701 -17.65 22.48 8.41
C GLY A 701 -18.31 23.52 9.31
N ALA A 702 -18.53 23.23 10.61
CA ALA A 702 -19.13 24.18 11.56
C ALA A 702 -18.26 24.41 12.79
N SER A 703 -18.26 25.65 13.29
CA SER A 703 -17.59 26.00 14.55
C SER A 703 -18.15 25.19 15.73
N GLY A 704 -17.34 25.06 16.77
CA GLY A 704 -17.81 24.66 18.08
C GLY A 704 -18.81 25.66 18.67
N GLY A 705 -19.53 25.23 19.71
CA GLY A 705 -20.40 26.10 20.49
C GLY A 705 -19.66 26.81 21.61
N GLY A 706 -20.17 27.97 22.02
CA GLY A 706 -19.77 28.64 23.25
C GLY A 706 -20.37 27.99 24.51
N GLY A 707 -19.69 28.13 25.65
CA GLY A 707 -20.19 27.88 26.99
C GLY A 707 -21.11 29.02 27.46
N SER A 708 -22.25 28.69 28.06
CA SER A 708 -23.22 29.69 28.53
C SER A 708 -22.95 30.14 29.99
N GLY A 709 -22.71 31.43 30.24
CA GLY A 709 -22.53 32.00 31.58
C GLY A 709 -22.36 33.54 31.59
N PRO A 710 -22.44 34.22 32.75
CA PRO A 710 -22.56 35.69 32.88
C PRO A 710 -21.25 36.50 32.68
N SER A 711 -20.30 36.02 31.87
CA SER A 711 -19.00 36.67 31.65
C SER A 711 -19.04 37.65 30.47
N THR A 712 -18.33 38.78 30.60
CA THR A 712 -18.12 39.82 29.56
C THR A 712 -17.10 39.47 28.48
N ILE A 713 -16.38 38.34 28.61
CA ILE A 713 -15.39 37.88 27.64
C ILE A 713 -16.12 37.10 26.51
N PRO A 714 -15.95 37.46 25.23
CA PRO A 714 -16.48 36.68 24.11
C PRO A 714 -15.93 35.25 24.13
N GLY A 715 -16.79 34.25 23.96
CA GLY A 715 -16.35 32.86 23.84
C GLY A 715 -15.63 32.62 22.52
N ALA A 716 -14.54 31.86 22.53
CA ALA A 716 -13.75 31.51 21.35
C ALA A 716 -13.86 30.00 21.13
N ALA A 717 -14.92 29.54 20.49
CA ALA A 717 -15.01 28.14 20.06
C ALA A 717 -13.99 27.85 18.95
N GLY A 718 -13.63 26.58 18.78
CA GLY A 718 -12.82 26.16 17.64
C GLY A 718 -13.54 26.49 16.33
N LEU A 719 -12.77 26.96 15.36
CA LEU A 719 -13.21 27.24 14.00
C LEU A 719 -13.43 25.93 13.23
N PRO A 720 -14.35 25.93 12.26
CA PRO A 720 -14.47 24.82 11.33
C PRO A 720 -13.22 24.73 10.46
N GLY A 721 -12.88 23.51 10.06
CA GLY A 721 -12.03 23.30 8.91
C GLY A 721 -12.82 23.50 7.61
N ASP A 722 -12.08 23.82 6.56
CA ASP A 722 -12.62 24.03 5.21
C ASP A 722 -12.86 22.72 4.48
N ALA A 723 -13.84 22.71 3.58
CA ALA A 723 -13.99 21.62 2.62
C ALA A 723 -12.89 21.68 1.55
N VAL A 724 -12.53 22.88 1.12
CA VAL A 724 -11.37 23.16 0.27
C VAL A 724 -10.62 24.34 0.88
N THR A 725 -9.41 24.10 1.39
CA THR A 725 -8.62 25.13 2.10
C THR A 725 -7.89 26.09 1.16
N THR A 726 -7.56 25.64 -0.05
CA THR A 726 -6.91 26.45 -1.08
C THR A 726 -7.24 25.89 -2.46
N GLY A 727 -7.37 26.78 -3.44
CA GLY A 727 -7.45 26.44 -4.86
C GLY A 727 -8.79 25.86 -5.29
N SER A 728 -9.91 26.29 -4.70
CA SER A 728 -11.23 25.86 -5.17
C SER A 728 -11.50 26.23 -6.62
N ALA A 729 -10.84 27.27 -7.15
CA ALA A 729 -10.89 27.65 -8.56
C ALA A 729 -10.19 26.64 -9.50
N ASN A 730 -9.30 25.80 -8.97
CA ASN A 730 -8.64 24.73 -9.72
C ASN A 730 -9.52 23.48 -9.84
N ILE A 731 -10.68 23.44 -9.18
CA ILE A 731 -11.58 22.27 -9.20
C ILE A 731 -12.66 22.45 -10.28
N THR A 732 -12.70 21.51 -11.21
CA THR A 732 -13.83 21.33 -12.13
C THR A 732 -14.76 20.26 -11.58
N TRP A 733 -15.97 20.63 -11.16
CA TRP A 733 -16.96 19.67 -10.65
C TRP A 733 -17.80 19.07 -11.78
N ASN A 734 -17.53 17.81 -12.14
CA ASN A 734 -18.45 17.04 -13.00
C ASN A 734 -19.70 16.64 -12.21
N ASN A 735 -19.51 16.29 -10.94
CA ASN A 735 -20.57 16.12 -9.96
C ASN A 735 -20.09 16.60 -8.60
N LYS A 736 -20.75 17.60 -8.01
CA LYS A 736 -20.34 18.17 -6.73
C LYS A 736 -20.76 17.33 -5.53
N GLY A 737 -21.85 16.55 -5.63
CA GLY A 737 -22.34 15.73 -4.52
C GLY A 737 -22.54 16.52 -3.22
N VAL A 738 -22.10 15.94 -2.10
CA VAL A 738 -22.15 16.55 -0.77
C VAL A 738 -20.79 17.16 -0.42
N VAL A 739 -20.75 18.49 -0.26
CA VAL A 739 -19.58 19.26 0.19
C VAL A 739 -19.99 20.11 1.40
N ILE A 740 -19.26 20.00 2.52
CA ILE A 740 -19.62 20.63 3.80
C ILE A 740 -18.41 21.39 4.40
N GLY A 741 -18.48 22.72 4.41
CA GLY A 741 -17.39 23.60 4.87
C GLY A 741 -17.16 24.72 3.86
N ALA A 742 -16.22 25.63 4.15
CA ALA A 742 -15.88 26.68 3.19
C ALA A 742 -15.08 26.09 2.01
N GLU A 743 -15.20 26.75 0.86
CA GLU A 743 -14.39 26.49 -0.34
C GLU A 743 -13.61 27.78 -0.63
N VAL A 744 -12.32 27.77 -0.31
CA VAL A 744 -11.44 28.94 -0.42
C VAL A 744 -10.82 28.99 -1.81
N VAL A 745 -10.97 30.14 -2.46
CA VAL A 745 -10.51 30.42 -3.83
C VAL A 745 -9.00 30.50 -3.90
#